data_AF-A0ABD2FYU4-F1
#
_entry.id   AF-A0ABD2FYU4-F1
#
_cell.length_a   1.000
_cell.length_b   1.000
_cell.length_c   1.000
_cell.angle_alpha   90.00
_cell.angle_beta   90.00
_cell.angle_gamma   90.00
#
_symmetry.space_group_name_H-M   'P 1'
#
loop_
_entity.id
_entity.type
_entity.pdbx_description
1 polymer ?
#
loop_
_entity_poly.entity_id
_entity_poly.type
_entity_poly.pdbx_seq_one_letter_code
_entity_poly.pdbx_strand_id
1 'polypeptide(L)'
;MTFHCNQKQVRYVHIIRPGSASIIQVCEVKVFAATTGVNVALGGVAAASSQYDFNRQPSLAIDGKPYSDHSLYRSCYSSLTESNPWWRLDMRGPYDISSIEVLRRTDCCGNVVNGAEIRIGNSLENNGNNNPRCAVITVTSNAIMIFNCNHMQGRYVNIILPRVNNILHLCEVKVYTTTQLTGANFAPRGIPTLSSAPASVENSEHMAIDELPGPTDNLETCASVALQDNPWWQLDLRSIYRITAVSILSSGDCCSEQLNGAEVRIGLSKDLTNQRCAIISVSEGEQKYNYQCGIMEGRFVHVYLPGLQKTLTVCEVEVYGTLLENVALRGLAFHSSSSLENSVASKVIDGNRSSTCIVANEQPGPWVTVDLLVPYSVTAVQLAYSADCCYSYDVRVDNTSCEVISSSSYSLVTLDCGGIVGRYVTVIHHGVAPPLCEVEVYSTLENLQNSFPQLPPPHDYCYDVSCGRDYMLIPDEPKTWFEAQSYCREKHADLATINDVQDMYRVMEKIGNYSDFWIGLYEDVATWRWSLSGYYGESEAEFRNWGAGEPNLESATQDCAGIQQTGEWRDLQCDLLNFFLCFDGRTGALKSKILVETAMNWSDAQGYCRKHHTDLLSVRNQAENQEVQSMVPEGKLAWIGLFQDSWKWSDGSYSSFRYLSQEQPLLGEGPNCAHVYDRKWNVRSCDTKSMFLCYTFKKKTIVRISADFDMSDPAVQQQIVSQLEAKMRNMGITDFKINWKMSGQQKQPKQPPIELTC
;
A
#
# COMPACT_ATOMS: atom_id res chain seq x y z
N MET A 1 -21.95 -28.63 -33.84
CA MET A 1 -22.83 -27.47 -33.65
C MET A 1 -22.47 -26.87 -32.31
N THR A 2 -22.11 -25.59 -32.26
CA THR A 2 -21.61 -24.92 -31.05
C THR A 2 -22.70 -23.96 -30.56
N PHE A 3 -23.01 -24.00 -29.27
CA PHE A 3 -24.00 -23.14 -28.63
C PHE A 3 -23.31 -22.34 -27.53
N HIS A 4 -23.41 -21.01 -27.57
CA HIS A 4 -22.85 -20.13 -26.54
C HIS A 4 -23.91 -19.87 -25.47
N CYS A 5 -23.55 -20.10 -24.19
CA CYS A 5 -24.51 -20.10 -23.08
C CYS A 5 -24.39 -18.89 -22.13
N ASN A 6 -23.83 -17.76 -22.59
CA ASN A 6 -23.73 -16.46 -21.88
C ASN A 6 -23.43 -16.59 -20.37
N GLN A 7 -22.34 -17.32 -20.03
CA GLN A 7 -21.81 -17.44 -18.67
C GLN A 7 -22.80 -17.92 -17.59
N LYS A 8 -23.84 -18.67 -17.94
CA LYS A 8 -24.75 -19.25 -16.94
C LYS A 8 -24.06 -20.35 -16.12
N GLN A 9 -24.07 -20.22 -14.79
CA GLN A 9 -23.69 -21.31 -13.90
C GLN A 9 -24.72 -22.45 -14.00
N VAL A 10 -24.29 -23.63 -14.41
CA VAL A 10 -25.17 -24.78 -14.63
C VAL A 10 -24.57 -26.07 -14.06
N ARG A 11 -25.43 -26.93 -13.52
CA ARG A 11 -25.07 -28.26 -13.01
C ARG A 11 -25.37 -29.38 -14.02
N TYR A 12 -26.31 -29.15 -14.93
CA TYR A 12 -26.79 -30.13 -15.91
C TYR A 12 -27.01 -29.45 -17.26
N VAL A 13 -26.71 -30.16 -18.35
CA VAL A 13 -27.02 -29.74 -19.73
C VAL A 13 -28.07 -30.70 -20.30
N HIS A 14 -29.22 -30.16 -20.70
CA HIS A 14 -30.29 -30.93 -21.32
C HIS A 14 -30.36 -30.64 -22.81
N ILE A 15 -30.21 -31.67 -23.65
CA ILE A 15 -30.40 -31.58 -25.10
C ILE A 15 -31.78 -32.13 -25.43
N ILE A 16 -32.71 -31.24 -25.78
CA ILE A 16 -34.11 -31.59 -26.04
C ILE A 16 -34.44 -31.18 -27.47
N ARG A 17 -34.97 -32.13 -28.26
CA ARG A 17 -35.56 -31.84 -29.57
C ARG A 17 -37.09 -31.73 -29.40
N PRO A 18 -37.71 -30.58 -29.67
CA PRO A 18 -39.16 -30.45 -29.60
C PRO A 18 -39.83 -31.23 -30.76
N GLY A 19 -40.84 -32.06 -30.45
CA GLY A 19 -41.66 -32.76 -31.44
C GLY A 19 -41.91 -34.25 -31.14
N SER A 20 -43.09 -34.74 -31.49
CA SER A 20 -43.49 -36.14 -31.31
C SER A 20 -43.02 -36.98 -32.49
N ALA A 21 -42.05 -37.87 -32.23
CA ALA A 21 -41.48 -38.90 -33.13
C ALA A 21 -40.22 -38.50 -33.94
N SER A 22 -39.07 -38.36 -33.27
CA SER A 22 -37.75 -38.46 -33.91
C SER A 22 -36.69 -38.96 -32.93
N ILE A 23 -35.78 -39.82 -33.39
CA ILE A 23 -34.61 -40.30 -32.64
C ILE A 23 -33.57 -39.18 -32.58
N ILE A 24 -33.00 -38.92 -31.39
CA ILE A 24 -31.82 -38.07 -31.21
C ILE A 24 -30.58 -38.96 -31.28
N GLN A 25 -29.72 -38.73 -32.28
CA GLN A 25 -28.38 -39.30 -32.35
C GLN A 25 -27.36 -38.19 -32.04
N VAL A 26 -26.55 -38.40 -30.99
CA VAL A 26 -25.46 -37.51 -30.59
C VAL A 26 -24.21 -38.36 -30.44
N CYS A 27 -23.14 -38.01 -31.17
CA CYS A 27 -21.89 -38.76 -31.13
C CYS A 27 -21.03 -38.40 -29.92
N GLU A 28 -20.96 -37.11 -29.57
CA GLU A 28 -20.20 -36.61 -28.42
C GLU A 28 -20.78 -35.26 -27.99
N VAL A 29 -20.86 -35.03 -26.68
CA VAL A 29 -21.19 -33.73 -26.09
C VAL A 29 -19.99 -33.28 -25.28
N LYS A 30 -19.37 -32.18 -25.70
CA LYS A 30 -18.33 -31.51 -24.92
C LYS A 30 -18.92 -30.27 -24.28
N VAL A 31 -18.84 -30.19 -22.96
CA VAL A 31 -19.19 -29.01 -22.19
C VAL A 31 -17.89 -28.35 -21.79
N PHE A 32 -17.64 -27.16 -22.32
CA PHE A 32 -16.50 -26.35 -21.94
C PHE A 32 -16.98 -25.40 -20.84
N ALA A 33 -16.52 -25.61 -19.62
CA ALA A 33 -16.62 -24.58 -18.59
C ALA A 33 -15.59 -23.51 -18.94
N ALA A 34 -15.99 -22.24 -18.97
CA ALA A 34 -15.03 -21.16 -18.92
C ALA A 34 -14.27 -21.31 -17.60
N THR A 35 -13.03 -21.78 -17.65
CA THR A 35 -12.11 -21.62 -16.53
C THR A 35 -11.89 -20.12 -16.40
N THR A 36 -12.46 -19.53 -15.36
CA THR A 36 -12.38 -18.11 -15.00
C THR A 36 -10.96 -17.75 -14.55
N GLY A 37 -9.97 -17.94 -15.43
CA GLY A 37 -8.58 -17.66 -15.14
C GLY A 37 -7.95 -16.85 -16.26
N VAL A 38 -7.17 -15.85 -15.87
CA VAL A 38 -6.41 -14.98 -16.77
C VAL A 38 -5.17 -15.75 -17.25
N ASN A 39 -4.85 -15.70 -18.55
CA ASN A 39 -3.61 -16.27 -19.07
C ASN A 39 -2.42 -15.35 -18.77
N VAL A 40 -1.65 -15.67 -17.74
CA VAL A 40 -0.53 -14.84 -17.26
C VAL A 40 0.77 -15.05 -18.05
N ALA A 41 0.78 -15.98 -19.02
CA ALA A 41 1.97 -16.26 -19.82
C ALA A 41 2.30 -15.14 -20.84
N LEU A 42 1.29 -14.44 -21.34
CA LEU A 42 1.40 -13.44 -22.43
C LEU A 42 2.16 -12.15 -22.04
N GLY A 43 2.45 -11.96 -20.76
CA GLY A 43 3.29 -10.86 -20.25
C GLY A 43 4.65 -11.32 -19.69
N GLY A 44 4.91 -12.62 -19.66
CA GLY A 44 6.12 -13.19 -19.09
C GLY A 44 7.33 -13.08 -20.03
N VAL A 45 8.51 -13.46 -19.51
CA VAL A 45 9.72 -13.60 -20.32
C VAL A 45 10.11 -15.06 -20.42
N ALA A 46 10.20 -15.54 -21.65
CA ALA A 46 10.62 -16.90 -21.94
C ALA A 46 12.15 -16.99 -22.11
N ALA A 47 12.73 -18.05 -21.55
CA ALA A 47 14.12 -18.46 -21.73
C ALA A 47 14.17 -19.97 -22.00
N ALA A 48 15.27 -20.46 -22.57
CA ALA A 48 15.42 -21.89 -22.83
C ALA A 48 16.88 -22.33 -22.78
N SER A 49 17.11 -23.65 -22.74
CA SER A 49 18.45 -24.26 -22.80
C SER A 49 19.21 -23.89 -24.07
N SER A 50 18.51 -23.93 -25.21
CA SER A 50 19.05 -23.59 -26.51
C SER A 50 17.93 -23.15 -27.46
N GLN A 51 18.33 -22.57 -28.60
CA GLN A 51 17.43 -22.20 -29.69
C GLN A 51 17.99 -22.75 -31.00
N TYR A 52 17.13 -23.38 -31.82
CA TYR A 52 17.55 -24.02 -33.07
C TYR A 52 18.05 -23.00 -34.11
N ASP A 53 17.29 -21.92 -34.30
CA ASP A 53 17.66 -20.79 -35.16
C ASP A 53 16.98 -19.49 -34.69
N PHE A 54 17.27 -18.36 -35.35
CA PHE A 54 16.73 -17.05 -34.99
C PHE A 54 15.19 -16.95 -35.09
N ASN A 55 14.53 -17.82 -35.87
CA ASN A 55 13.07 -17.88 -36.03
C ASN A 55 12.41 -18.91 -35.08
N ARG A 56 13.14 -19.41 -34.08
CA ARG A 56 12.70 -20.44 -33.11
C ARG A 56 12.90 -19.98 -31.66
N GLN A 57 12.66 -18.70 -31.41
CA GLN A 57 12.91 -18.08 -30.11
C GLN A 57 11.97 -18.62 -29.02
N PRO A 58 12.41 -18.65 -27.75
CA PRO A 58 11.58 -19.09 -26.63
C PRO A 58 10.27 -18.30 -26.46
N SER A 59 10.26 -17.02 -26.82
CA SER A 59 9.10 -16.13 -26.72
C SER A 59 7.94 -16.53 -27.63
N LEU A 60 8.19 -17.30 -28.70
CA LEU A 60 7.14 -17.78 -29.60
C LEU A 60 6.16 -18.74 -28.92
N ALA A 61 6.57 -19.39 -27.82
CA ALA A 61 5.67 -20.26 -27.08
C ALA A 61 4.67 -19.51 -26.19
N ILE A 62 4.73 -18.17 -26.13
CA ILE A 62 3.86 -17.33 -25.30
C ILE A 62 3.40 -16.08 -26.06
N ASP A 63 3.40 -16.13 -27.40
CA ASP A 63 3.09 -14.98 -28.24
C ASP A 63 1.59 -14.82 -28.53
N GLY A 64 0.76 -15.76 -28.06
CA GLY A 64 -0.69 -15.73 -28.19
C GLY A 64 -1.17 -16.06 -29.60
N LYS A 65 -0.29 -16.60 -30.44
CA LYS A 65 -0.58 -16.99 -31.81
C LYS A 65 -0.44 -18.51 -31.95
N PRO A 66 -1.50 -19.27 -31.58
CA PRO A 66 -1.44 -20.72 -31.64
C PRO A 66 -1.22 -21.26 -33.06
N TYR A 67 -1.55 -20.50 -34.11
CA TYR A 67 -1.25 -20.81 -35.52
C TYR A 67 -1.07 -19.56 -36.39
N SER A 68 -0.13 -19.61 -37.34
CA SER A 68 -0.15 -18.77 -38.53
C SER A 68 -0.35 -19.64 -39.79
N ASP A 69 -1.17 -19.12 -40.71
CA ASP A 69 -1.54 -19.64 -42.02
C ASP A 69 -0.45 -20.51 -42.68
N HIS A 70 -0.77 -21.81 -42.81
CA HIS A 70 -0.23 -22.93 -43.63
C HIS A 70 1.14 -22.89 -44.36
N SER A 71 1.99 -21.88 -44.19
CA SER A 71 3.08 -21.60 -45.12
C SER A 71 4.45 -21.46 -44.47
N LEU A 72 4.59 -21.14 -43.18
CA LEU A 72 5.90 -21.12 -42.54
C LEU A 72 5.81 -21.49 -41.07
N TYR A 73 6.47 -22.58 -40.69
CA TYR A 73 6.64 -23.17 -39.36
C TYR A 73 7.17 -22.22 -38.25
N ARG A 74 7.13 -20.90 -38.41
CA ARG A 74 7.81 -19.84 -37.62
C ARG A 74 7.13 -19.45 -36.31
N SER A 75 6.03 -20.08 -35.93
CA SER A 75 5.27 -19.73 -34.71
C SER A 75 5.53 -20.65 -33.52
N CYS A 76 6.50 -21.56 -33.57
CA CYS A 76 6.81 -22.45 -32.45
C CYS A 76 8.26 -22.30 -31.99
N TYR A 77 8.49 -22.41 -30.68
CA TYR A 77 9.81 -22.60 -30.09
C TYR A 77 10.39 -23.98 -30.46
N SER A 78 11.71 -24.04 -30.67
CA SER A 78 12.47 -25.28 -30.83
C SER A 78 13.86 -25.17 -30.22
N SER A 79 14.23 -26.16 -29.40
CA SER A 79 15.62 -26.34 -28.96
C SER A 79 16.51 -26.92 -30.07
N LEU A 80 17.82 -26.92 -29.85
CA LEU A 80 18.75 -27.82 -30.53
C LEU A 80 18.56 -29.26 -30.03
N THR A 81 19.20 -30.22 -30.72
CA THR A 81 19.31 -31.59 -30.20
C THR A 81 20.31 -31.61 -29.06
N GLU A 82 19.84 -31.85 -27.85
CA GLU A 82 20.66 -31.82 -26.64
C GLU A 82 20.14 -32.78 -25.57
N SER A 83 20.82 -32.84 -24.43
CA SER A 83 20.37 -33.62 -23.28
C SER A 83 19.59 -32.73 -22.33
N ASN A 84 18.41 -33.19 -21.91
CA ASN A 84 17.50 -32.49 -21.02
C ASN A 84 17.13 -31.06 -21.48
N PRO A 85 16.68 -30.86 -22.74
CA PRO A 85 16.27 -29.54 -23.21
C PRO A 85 15.12 -29.01 -22.34
N TRP A 86 15.16 -27.72 -22.03
CA TRP A 86 14.18 -27.06 -21.18
C TRP A 86 13.78 -25.70 -21.73
N TRP A 87 12.53 -25.33 -21.45
CA TRP A 87 11.97 -24.02 -21.68
C TRP A 87 11.41 -23.49 -20.36
N ARG A 88 11.55 -22.19 -20.09
CA ARG A 88 11.09 -21.54 -18.87
C ARG A 88 10.36 -20.25 -19.18
N LEU A 89 9.23 -20.06 -18.52
CA LEU A 89 8.51 -18.80 -18.39
C LEU A 89 8.82 -18.15 -17.04
N ASP A 90 9.28 -16.91 -17.06
CA ASP A 90 9.27 -16.01 -15.89
C ASP A 90 8.04 -15.11 -15.96
N MET A 91 7.07 -15.34 -15.07
CA MET A 91 5.83 -14.55 -15.00
C MET A 91 6.02 -13.22 -14.24
N ARG A 92 7.26 -12.87 -13.86
CA ARG A 92 7.67 -11.65 -13.13
C ARG A 92 7.23 -11.56 -11.67
N GLY A 93 6.28 -12.39 -11.24
CA GLY A 93 5.87 -12.54 -9.84
C GLY A 93 5.35 -13.94 -9.56
N PRO A 94 5.21 -14.34 -8.28
CA PRO A 94 4.60 -15.61 -7.91
C PRO A 94 3.08 -15.56 -8.17
N TYR A 95 2.56 -16.58 -8.85
CA TYR A 95 1.13 -16.73 -9.12
C TYR A 95 0.58 -18.01 -8.48
N ASP A 96 -0.70 -17.99 -8.15
CA ASP A 96 -1.46 -19.20 -7.84
C ASP A 96 -1.98 -19.86 -9.14
N ILE A 97 -1.29 -20.90 -9.60
CA ILE A 97 -1.50 -21.50 -10.92
C ILE A 97 -2.56 -22.60 -10.83
N SER A 98 -3.72 -22.36 -11.42
CA SER A 98 -4.82 -23.32 -11.48
C SER A 98 -4.59 -24.36 -12.58
N SER A 99 -4.27 -23.94 -13.80
CA SER A 99 -4.03 -24.86 -14.92
C SER A 99 -3.05 -24.31 -15.95
N ILE A 100 -2.47 -25.21 -16.74
CA ILE A 100 -1.55 -24.89 -17.84
C ILE A 100 -2.04 -25.58 -19.09
N GLU A 101 -2.14 -24.84 -20.18
CA GLU A 101 -2.45 -25.34 -21.53
C GLU A 101 -1.17 -25.36 -22.38
N VAL A 102 -0.87 -26.49 -23.00
CA VAL A 102 0.28 -26.66 -23.89
C VAL A 102 -0.22 -27.09 -25.27
N LEU A 103 0.08 -26.29 -26.28
CA LEU A 103 -0.13 -26.62 -27.68
C LEU A 103 1.15 -27.23 -28.26
N ARG A 104 1.04 -28.49 -28.68
CA ARG A 104 2.12 -29.18 -29.39
C ARG A 104 2.05 -28.89 -30.89
N ARG A 105 3.19 -29.12 -31.55
CA ARG A 105 3.28 -29.15 -33.01
C ARG A 105 2.39 -30.25 -33.62
N THR A 106 1.70 -29.97 -34.72
CA THR A 106 0.71 -30.91 -35.32
C THR A 106 1.03 -31.37 -36.74
N ASP A 107 1.89 -30.66 -37.47
CA ASP A 107 2.26 -30.98 -38.86
C ASP A 107 3.17 -32.20 -38.96
N CYS A 108 4.10 -32.34 -38.02
CA CYS A 108 4.94 -33.52 -37.83
C CYS A 108 5.52 -33.53 -36.41
N CYS A 109 6.10 -34.65 -35.99
CA CYS A 109 6.93 -34.69 -34.77
C CYS A 109 6.21 -34.28 -33.46
N GLY A 110 4.88 -34.29 -33.42
CA GLY A 110 4.11 -33.91 -32.22
C GLY A 110 4.35 -34.81 -31.00
N ASN A 111 4.87 -36.03 -31.21
CA ASN A 111 5.21 -36.97 -30.14
C ASN A 111 6.52 -36.61 -29.41
N VAL A 112 7.28 -35.63 -29.90
CA VAL A 112 8.59 -35.26 -29.35
C VAL A 112 8.50 -34.65 -27.95
N VAL A 113 7.41 -33.94 -27.63
CA VAL A 113 7.14 -33.41 -26.28
C VAL A 113 6.69 -34.48 -25.28
N ASN A 114 6.50 -35.74 -25.72
CA ASN A 114 6.03 -36.82 -24.86
C ASN A 114 7.06 -37.17 -23.77
N GLY A 115 6.62 -37.14 -22.53
CA GLY A 115 7.46 -37.34 -21.35
C GLY A 115 8.12 -36.07 -20.82
N ALA A 116 7.82 -34.89 -21.38
CA ALA A 116 8.25 -33.63 -20.78
C ALA A 116 7.53 -33.38 -19.45
N GLU A 117 8.22 -32.79 -18.48
CA GLU A 117 7.70 -32.46 -17.16
C GLU A 117 7.42 -30.96 -17.06
N ILE A 118 6.23 -30.62 -16.55
CA ILE A 118 5.85 -29.24 -16.20
C ILE A 118 6.16 -29.04 -14.72
N ARG A 119 6.98 -28.05 -14.41
CA ARG A 119 7.47 -27.74 -13.06
C ARG A 119 7.18 -26.28 -12.70
N ILE A 120 6.72 -26.04 -11.48
CA ILE A 120 6.25 -24.73 -11.03
C ILE A 120 6.90 -24.40 -9.69
N GLY A 121 7.46 -23.19 -9.56
CA GLY A 121 7.99 -22.71 -8.28
C GLY A 121 8.69 -21.36 -8.37
N ASN A 122 9.37 -20.98 -7.28
CA ASN A 122 10.05 -19.69 -7.13
C ASN A 122 11.58 -19.79 -7.20
N SER A 123 12.16 -20.99 -7.30
CA SER A 123 13.61 -21.17 -7.35
C SER A 123 14.13 -21.10 -8.78
N LEU A 124 15.29 -20.46 -8.97
CA LEU A 124 16.07 -20.49 -10.21
C LEU A 124 17.22 -21.53 -10.16
N GLU A 125 17.35 -22.29 -9.08
CA GLU A 125 18.33 -23.38 -8.99
C GLU A 125 18.12 -24.37 -10.15
N ASN A 126 19.21 -24.74 -10.82
CA ASN A 126 19.16 -25.53 -12.06
C ASN A 126 18.19 -24.94 -13.09
N ASN A 127 18.23 -23.63 -13.29
CA ASN A 127 17.31 -22.88 -14.15
C ASN A 127 15.82 -23.03 -13.78
N GLY A 128 15.49 -23.46 -12.56
CA GLY A 128 14.13 -23.75 -12.13
C GLY A 128 13.64 -25.16 -12.46
N ASN A 129 14.50 -26.02 -13.03
CA ASN A 129 14.17 -27.41 -13.34
C ASN A 129 14.09 -28.29 -12.08
N ASN A 130 14.53 -27.79 -10.92
CA ASN A 130 14.38 -28.47 -9.64
C ASN A 130 13.04 -28.14 -8.94
N ASN A 131 12.25 -27.19 -9.47
CA ASN A 131 10.96 -26.84 -8.89
C ASN A 131 10.01 -28.06 -8.86
N PRO A 132 9.03 -28.07 -7.92
CA PRO A 132 8.02 -29.12 -7.84
C PRO A 132 7.32 -29.39 -9.16
N ARG A 133 7.06 -30.67 -9.44
CA ARG A 133 6.42 -31.12 -10.69
C ARG A 133 4.90 -31.01 -10.59
N CYS A 134 4.29 -30.22 -11.47
CA CYS A 134 2.84 -30.20 -11.67
C CYS A 134 2.38 -31.45 -12.43
N ALA A 135 2.96 -31.70 -13.61
CA ALA A 135 2.48 -32.76 -14.50
C ALA A 135 3.58 -33.34 -15.39
N VAL A 136 3.30 -34.49 -16.00
CA VAL A 136 4.10 -35.08 -17.08
C VAL A 136 3.24 -35.13 -18.34
N ILE A 137 3.74 -34.55 -19.42
CA ILE A 137 3.07 -34.47 -20.71
C ILE A 137 3.01 -35.88 -21.31
N THR A 138 1.80 -36.40 -21.45
CA THR A 138 1.53 -37.64 -22.19
C THR A 138 0.76 -37.27 -23.45
N VAL A 139 1.40 -37.40 -24.61
CA VAL A 139 0.82 -36.95 -25.88
C VAL A 139 -0.41 -37.80 -26.23
N THR A 140 -1.53 -37.13 -26.48
CA THR A 140 -2.79 -37.74 -26.95
C THR A 140 -3.07 -37.35 -28.40
N SER A 141 -4.18 -37.84 -28.97
CA SER A 141 -4.64 -37.42 -30.31
C SER A 141 -4.91 -35.91 -30.40
N ASN A 142 -5.15 -35.23 -29.28
CA ASN A 142 -5.41 -33.79 -29.23
C ASN A 142 -4.11 -32.98 -29.40
N ALA A 143 -4.21 -31.85 -30.10
CA ALA A 143 -3.11 -30.88 -30.26
C ALA A 143 -2.91 -30.01 -29.00
N ILE A 144 -4.02 -29.65 -28.35
CA ILE A 144 -4.03 -28.88 -27.10
C ILE A 144 -4.14 -29.85 -25.93
N MET A 145 -3.28 -29.68 -24.93
CA MET A 145 -3.25 -30.47 -23.70
C MET A 145 -3.39 -29.55 -22.51
N ILE A 146 -4.33 -29.82 -21.62
CA ILE A 146 -4.61 -29.01 -20.42
C ILE A 146 -4.21 -29.82 -19.19
N PHE A 147 -3.43 -29.20 -18.32
CA PHE A 147 -2.91 -29.78 -17.08
C PHE A 147 -3.44 -28.97 -15.90
N ASN A 148 -4.18 -29.63 -15.01
CA ASN A 148 -4.60 -29.00 -13.76
C ASN A 148 -3.43 -29.08 -12.77
N CYS A 149 -2.97 -27.92 -12.29
CA CYS A 149 -1.85 -27.81 -11.37
C CYS A 149 -2.29 -27.57 -9.93
N ASN A 150 -3.59 -27.71 -9.61
CA ASN A 150 -4.13 -27.69 -8.25
C ASN A 150 -3.64 -26.52 -7.40
N HIS A 151 -3.64 -25.30 -7.95
CA HIS A 151 -3.26 -24.09 -7.22
C HIS A 151 -1.81 -24.11 -6.71
N MET A 152 -0.90 -24.56 -7.57
CA MET A 152 0.54 -24.52 -7.28
C MET A 152 1.04 -23.09 -7.37
N GLN A 153 1.72 -22.63 -6.31
CA GLN A 153 2.32 -21.31 -6.28
C GLN A 153 3.71 -21.30 -6.93
N GLY A 154 3.95 -20.36 -7.85
CA GLY A 154 5.26 -20.18 -8.44
C GLY A 154 5.37 -18.97 -9.36
N ARG A 155 6.57 -18.42 -9.47
CA ARG A 155 6.95 -17.37 -10.43
C ARG A 155 7.41 -17.95 -11.76
N TYR A 156 8.01 -19.13 -11.72
CA TYR A 156 8.58 -19.82 -12.87
C TYR A 156 7.74 -21.03 -13.24
N VAL A 157 7.45 -21.16 -14.54
CA VAL A 157 6.94 -22.39 -15.13
C VAL A 157 8.02 -22.95 -16.06
N ASN A 158 8.52 -24.14 -15.76
CA ASN A 158 9.51 -24.85 -16.55
C ASN A 158 8.86 -26.04 -17.25
N ILE A 159 9.17 -26.23 -18.53
CA ILE A 159 8.90 -27.46 -19.27
C ILE A 159 10.25 -28.08 -19.62
N ILE A 160 10.60 -29.19 -18.97
CA ILE A 160 11.86 -29.91 -19.18
C ILE A 160 11.58 -31.29 -19.77
N LEU A 161 12.33 -31.69 -20.80
CA LEU A 161 12.25 -33.03 -21.38
C LEU A 161 13.46 -33.85 -20.92
N PRO A 162 13.35 -34.69 -19.86
CA PRO A 162 14.49 -35.39 -19.27
C PRO A 162 14.94 -36.59 -20.14
N ARG A 163 15.51 -36.32 -21.31
CA ARG A 163 15.99 -37.30 -22.28
C ARG A 163 17.33 -36.88 -22.89
N VAL A 164 18.12 -37.87 -23.26
CA VAL A 164 19.39 -37.68 -23.98
C VAL A 164 19.12 -37.55 -25.48
N ASN A 165 19.82 -36.64 -26.15
CA ASN A 165 19.74 -36.40 -27.59
C ASN A 165 18.30 -36.19 -28.09
N ASN A 166 17.59 -35.24 -27.49
CA ASN A 166 16.21 -34.93 -27.85
C ASN A 166 16.04 -33.44 -28.15
N ILE A 167 14.87 -33.10 -28.69
CA ILE A 167 14.49 -31.74 -29.04
C ILE A 167 13.22 -31.40 -28.24
N LEU A 168 13.06 -30.16 -27.80
CA LEU A 168 11.81 -29.67 -27.21
C LEU A 168 11.12 -28.72 -28.19
N HIS A 169 9.85 -29.01 -28.49
CA HIS A 169 9.00 -28.19 -29.35
C HIS A 169 7.74 -27.74 -28.59
N LEU A 170 7.50 -26.43 -28.56
CA LEU A 170 6.34 -25.82 -27.92
C LEU A 170 5.78 -24.75 -28.86
N CYS A 171 4.50 -24.83 -29.21
CA CYS A 171 3.87 -23.84 -30.09
C CYS A 171 3.10 -22.78 -29.30
N GLU A 172 2.45 -23.16 -28.20
CA GLU A 172 1.84 -22.20 -27.28
C GLU A 172 1.82 -22.82 -25.87
N VAL A 173 2.04 -22.00 -24.86
CA VAL A 173 1.96 -22.34 -23.44
C VAL A 173 1.16 -21.25 -22.76
N LYS A 174 -0.05 -21.57 -22.32
CA LYS A 174 -0.91 -20.67 -21.54
C LYS A 174 -0.92 -21.10 -20.08
N VAL A 175 -0.85 -20.13 -19.16
CA VAL A 175 -0.83 -20.38 -17.71
C VAL A 175 -1.99 -19.64 -17.10
N TYR A 176 -2.92 -20.37 -16.49
CA TYR A 176 -4.14 -19.84 -15.90
C TYR A 176 -4.05 -19.77 -14.38
N THR A 177 -4.62 -18.72 -13.81
CA THR A 177 -4.58 -18.44 -12.37
C THR A 177 -5.98 -18.10 -11.86
N THR A 178 -6.27 -18.39 -10.60
CA THR A 178 -7.51 -17.94 -9.94
C THR A 178 -7.26 -16.63 -9.21
N THR A 179 -7.71 -15.52 -9.77
CA THR A 179 -7.51 -14.20 -9.16
C THR A 179 -8.66 -13.84 -8.23
N GLN A 180 -8.43 -13.90 -6.91
CA GLN A 180 -9.07 -12.96 -5.99
C GLN A 180 -8.02 -11.90 -5.65
N LEU A 181 -8.25 -10.68 -6.12
CA LEU A 181 -7.48 -9.52 -5.69
C LEU A 181 -7.93 -9.16 -4.28
N THR A 182 -7.05 -9.34 -3.30
CA THR A 182 -7.32 -9.00 -1.89
C THR A 182 -6.50 -7.77 -1.51
N GLY A 183 -7.16 -6.70 -1.06
CA GLY A 183 -6.52 -5.45 -0.66
C GLY A 183 -7.42 -4.24 -0.91
N ALA A 184 -7.01 -3.06 -0.46
CA ALA A 184 -7.67 -1.80 -0.81
C ALA A 184 -7.24 -1.37 -2.23
N ASN A 185 -8.18 -0.81 -3.01
CA ASN A 185 -7.88 -0.16 -4.27
C ASN A 185 -7.30 1.25 -3.99
N PHE A 186 -6.09 1.52 -4.47
CA PHE A 186 -5.42 2.81 -4.32
C PHE A 186 -5.65 3.75 -5.50
N ALA A 187 -6.21 3.25 -6.62
CA ALA A 187 -6.38 4.03 -7.82
C ALA A 187 -7.24 5.31 -7.66
N PRO A 188 -8.35 5.31 -6.88
CA PRO A 188 -9.20 6.48 -6.69
C PRO A 188 -8.52 7.65 -5.97
N ARG A 189 -7.34 7.42 -5.37
CA ARG A 189 -6.55 8.45 -4.69
C ARG A 189 -5.54 9.14 -5.61
N GLY A 190 -5.33 8.58 -6.80
CA GLY A 190 -4.39 9.11 -7.79
C GLY A 190 -5.01 10.20 -8.66
N ILE A 191 -4.17 10.78 -9.51
CA ILE A 191 -4.59 11.71 -10.56
C ILE A 191 -4.35 11.06 -11.92
N PRO A 192 -5.42 10.78 -12.68
CA PRO A 192 -5.31 10.22 -14.01
C PRO A 192 -5.05 11.32 -15.04
N THR A 193 -4.40 10.97 -16.15
CA THR A 193 -4.15 11.83 -17.30
C THR A 193 -4.22 11.02 -18.59
N LEU A 194 -4.61 11.69 -19.67
CA LEU A 194 -4.61 11.12 -21.01
C LEU A 194 -3.44 11.65 -21.84
N SER A 195 -3.03 10.84 -22.81
CA SER A 195 -2.10 11.23 -23.87
C SER A 195 -2.55 12.40 -24.73
N SER A 196 -3.86 12.59 -24.90
CA SER A 196 -4.46 13.70 -25.65
C SER A 196 -5.90 13.96 -25.18
N ALA A 197 -6.63 14.84 -25.86
CA ALA A 197 -8.01 15.15 -25.49
C ALA A 197 -8.91 13.89 -25.47
N PRO A 198 -9.87 13.82 -24.53
CA PRO A 198 -10.78 12.69 -24.44
C PRO A 198 -11.63 12.57 -25.72
N ALA A 199 -12.09 11.35 -26.01
CA ALA A 199 -12.87 11.05 -27.20
C ALA A 199 -14.23 11.78 -27.24
N SER A 200 -14.79 12.11 -26.06
CA SER A 200 -15.98 12.95 -25.88
C SER A 200 -15.90 13.72 -24.55
N VAL A 201 -16.85 14.64 -24.32
CA VAL A 201 -16.94 15.44 -23.08
C VAL A 201 -17.18 14.56 -21.85
N GLU A 202 -17.83 13.41 -22.01
CA GLU A 202 -18.19 12.50 -20.93
C GLU A 202 -17.08 11.48 -20.63
N ASN A 203 -16.11 11.30 -21.54
CA ASN A 203 -15.04 10.32 -21.43
C ASN A 203 -13.78 10.82 -20.69
N SER A 204 -13.97 11.54 -19.58
CA SER A 204 -12.85 12.06 -18.78
C SER A 204 -11.92 10.94 -18.29
N GLU A 205 -10.65 11.27 -18.15
CA GLU A 205 -9.60 10.48 -17.50
C GLU A 205 -10.01 9.86 -16.16
N HIS A 206 -10.86 10.55 -15.39
CA HIS A 206 -11.31 10.15 -14.07
C HIS A 206 -12.31 8.99 -14.07
N MET A 207 -12.98 8.73 -15.19
CA MET A 207 -13.95 7.64 -15.31
C MET A 207 -13.31 6.25 -15.17
N ALA A 208 -11.98 6.14 -15.29
CA ALA A 208 -11.29 4.87 -15.09
C ALA A 208 -10.93 4.59 -13.62
N ILE A 209 -11.24 5.48 -12.66
CA ILE A 209 -10.86 5.30 -11.25
C ILE A 209 -11.98 5.76 -10.28
N ASP A 210 -13.22 5.83 -10.76
CA ASP A 210 -14.33 6.41 -10.01
C ASP A 210 -15.02 5.41 -9.06
N GLU A 211 -14.55 4.15 -9.03
CA GLU A 211 -15.16 3.03 -8.28
C GLU A 211 -16.61 2.73 -8.66
N LEU A 212 -17.09 3.28 -9.77
CA LEU A 212 -18.44 3.11 -10.27
C LEU A 212 -18.37 2.45 -11.64
N PRO A 213 -17.99 1.15 -11.72
CA PRO A 213 -17.98 0.43 -12.98
C PRO A 213 -19.42 0.40 -13.50
N GLY A 214 -19.73 1.30 -14.42
CA GLY A 214 -21.05 1.44 -15.02
C GLY A 214 -21.46 0.16 -15.74
N PRO A 215 -22.71 0.06 -16.23
CA PRO A 215 -23.06 -1.01 -17.15
C PRO A 215 -22.06 -0.99 -18.32
N THR A 216 -21.39 -2.12 -18.58
CA THR A 216 -20.30 -2.24 -19.57
C THR A 216 -20.69 -1.81 -20.98
N ASP A 217 -21.99 -1.67 -21.23
CA ASP A 217 -22.59 -1.35 -22.51
C ASP A 217 -22.74 0.18 -22.71
N ASN A 218 -22.47 1.00 -21.68
CA ASN A 218 -22.43 2.46 -21.80
C ASN A 218 -20.98 2.99 -21.82
N LEU A 219 -20.51 3.41 -22.99
CA LEU A 219 -19.18 3.99 -23.20
C LEU A 219 -18.99 5.33 -22.48
N GLU A 220 -20.06 6.01 -22.04
CA GLU A 220 -20.01 7.29 -21.34
C GLU A 220 -19.42 7.18 -19.92
N THR A 221 -19.34 5.98 -19.35
CA THR A 221 -18.75 5.73 -18.02
C THR A 221 -17.30 5.24 -18.11
N CYS A 222 -16.62 5.43 -19.24
CA CYS A 222 -15.24 4.96 -19.46
C CYS A 222 -14.31 6.11 -19.83
N ALA A 223 -13.06 6.05 -19.40
CA ALA A 223 -12.02 6.94 -19.89
C ALA A 223 -11.65 6.52 -21.32
N SER A 224 -11.67 7.46 -22.26
CA SER A 224 -11.43 7.15 -23.67
C SER A 224 -10.61 8.24 -24.35
N VAL A 225 -9.56 7.83 -25.06
CA VAL A 225 -8.67 8.72 -25.80
C VAL A 225 -9.09 8.75 -27.27
N ALA A 226 -9.13 9.94 -27.87
CA ALA A 226 -9.41 10.07 -29.31
C ALA A 226 -8.39 9.32 -30.18
N LEU A 227 -8.80 8.98 -31.42
CA LEU A 227 -8.00 8.20 -32.37
C LEU A 227 -6.64 8.85 -32.62
N GLN A 228 -5.56 8.16 -32.26
CA GLN A 228 -4.19 8.62 -32.49
C GLN A 228 -3.19 7.46 -32.54
N ASP A 229 -1.93 7.77 -32.83
CA ASP A 229 -0.86 6.78 -32.73
C ASP A 229 -0.45 6.61 -31.26
N ASN A 230 -0.29 5.36 -30.83
CA ASN A 230 0.29 5.02 -29.53
C ASN A 230 -0.45 5.66 -28.31
N PRO A 231 -1.79 5.63 -28.22
CA PRO A 231 -2.52 6.25 -27.11
C PRO A 231 -2.19 5.59 -25.77
N TRP A 232 -2.18 6.42 -24.72
CA TRP A 232 -2.00 5.98 -23.34
C TRP A 232 -2.92 6.72 -22.36
N TRP A 233 -3.20 6.04 -21.26
CA TRP A 233 -3.79 6.54 -20.01
C TRP A 233 -2.77 6.33 -18.89
N GLN A 234 -2.58 7.32 -18.03
CA GLN A 234 -1.61 7.27 -16.93
C GLN A 234 -2.28 7.67 -15.64
N LEU A 235 -2.00 6.94 -14.56
CA LEU A 235 -2.32 7.30 -13.19
C LEU A 235 -1.06 7.73 -12.44
N ASP A 236 -1.07 8.93 -11.86
CA ASP A 236 -0.12 9.37 -10.84
C ASP A 236 -0.69 9.10 -9.45
N LEU A 237 -0.19 8.10 -8.75
CA LEU A 237 -0.62 7.74 -7.39
C LEU A 237 -0.15 8.74 -6.31
N ARG A 238 0.60 9.78 -6.69
CA ARG A 238 1.19 10.84 -5.85
C ARG A 238 2.26 10.36 -4.86
N SER A 239 2.11 9.17 -4.31
CA SER A 239 3.03 8.50 -3.41
C SER A 239 3.58 7.24 -4.07
N ILE A 240 4.64 6.67 -3.49
CA ILE A 240 5.27 5.45 -4.02
C ILE A 240 4.65 4.24 -3.33
N TYR A 241 4.23 3.26 -4.11
CA TYR A 241 3.62 2.04 -3.62
C TYR A 241 4.44 0.82 -4.04
N ARG A 242 4.46 -0.21 -3.19
CA ARG A 242 4.76 -1.59 -3.62
C ARG A 242 3.47 -2.16 -4.19
N ILE A 243 3.30 -2.00 -5.49
CA ILE A 243 2.14 -2.47 -6.24
C ILE A 243 2.29 -3.97 -6.47
N THR A 244 1.29 -4.71 -6.00
CA THR A 244 1.24 -6.18 -6.09
C THR A 244 0.36 -6.64 -7.24
N ALA A 245 -0.67 -5.87 -7.59
CA ALA A 245 -1.61 -6.24 -8.63
C ALA A 245 -2.32 -5.03 -9.24
N VAL A 246 -2.80 -5.22 -10.47
CA VAL A 246 -3.64 -4.27 -11.20
C VAL A 246 -4.80 -5.02 -11.82
N SER A 247 -6.00 -4.44 -11.77
CA SER A 247 -7.18 -4.93 -12.48
C SER A 247 -7.67 -3.88 -13.46
N ILE A 248 -8.07 -4.32 -14.65
CA ILE A 248 -8.54 -3.45 -15.73
C ILE A 248 -9.90 -3.94 -16.22
N LEU A 249 -10.89 -3.07 -16.24
CA LEU A 249 -12.20 -3.31 -16.83
C LEU A 249 -12.29 -2.65 -18.21
N SER A 250 -12.68 -3.43 -19.21
CA SER A 250 -12.95 -2.98 -20.57
C SER A 250 -14.43 -2.74 -20.82
N SER A 251 -14.76 -2.05 -21.91
CA SER A 251 -16.14 -1.93 -22.39
C SER A 251 -16.70 -3.27 -22.90
N GLY A 252 -18.01 -3.43 -22.78
CA GLY A 252 -18.79 -4.57 -23.25
C GLY A 252 -19.33 -4.38 -24.66
N ASP A 253 -19.41 -5.47 -25.40
CA ASP A 253 -20.14 -5.69 -26.67
C ASP A 253 -19.59 -5.21 -28.03
N CYS A 254 -18.74 -4.18 -28.17
CA CYS A 254 -18.24 -3.85 -29.53
C CYS A 254 -16.76 -3.44 -29.65
N CYS A 255 -16.05 -3.24 -28.53
CA CYS A 255 -14.72 -2.65 -28.53
C CYS A 255 -13.71 -3.33 -27.59
N SER A 256 -14.05 -4.47 -26.96
CA SER A 256 -13.11 -5.18 -26.09
C SER A 256 -11.82 -5.55 -26.84
N GLU A 257 -11.90 -5.93 -28.12
CA GLU A 257 -10.75 -6.20 -28.99
C GLU A 257 -9.80 -5.00 -29.17
N GLN A 258 -10.23 -3.76 -28.90
CA GLN A 258 -9.38 -2.57 -29.04
C GLN A 258 -8.28 -2.50 -27.98
N LEU A 259 -8.51 -3.07 -26.79
CA LEU A 259 -7.48 -3.18 -25.75
C LEU A 259 -6.50 -4.32 -26.01
N ASN A 260 -6.72 -5.15 -27.03
CA ASN A 260 -5.84 -6.26 -27.31
C ASN A 260 -4.43 -5.77 -27.69
N GLY A 261 -3.42 -6.24 -26.96
CA GLY A 261 -2.05 -5.80 -27.07
C GLY A 261 -1.70 -4.55 -26.26
N ALA A 262 -2.63 -3.98 -25.48
CA ALA A 262 -2.30 -2.89 -24.55
C ALA A 262 -1.35 -3.40 -23.46
N GLU A 263 -0.41 -2.57 -23.03
CA GLU A 263 0.60 -2.86 -22.04
C GLU A 263 0.29 -2.12 -20.74
N VAL A 264 0.31 -2.84 -19.62
CA VAL A 264 0.26 -2.25 -18.28
C VAL A 264 1.69 -2.08 -17.81
N ARG A 265 2.12 -0.85 -17.53
CA ARG A 265 3.47 -0.52 -17.05
C ARG A 265 3.40 0.18 -15.71
N ILE A 266 4.34 -0.13 -14.82
CA ILE A 266 4.38 0.37 -13.45
C ILE A 266 5.82 0.78 -13.15
N GLY A 267 5.98 1.95 -12.56
CA GLY A 267 7.30 2.40 -12.13
C GLY A 267 7.32 3.82 -11.56
N LEU A 268 8.53 4.35 -11.45
CA LEU A 268 8.80 5.67 -10.86
C LEU A 268 8.89 6.79 -11.92
N SER A 269 9.02 6.43 -13.20
CA SER A 269 9.09 7.40 -14.29
C SER A 269 7.70 7.82 -14.74
N LYS A 270 7.56 9.08 -15.13
CA LYS A 270 6.35 9.57 -15.79
C LYS A 270 6.26 9.08 -17.24
N ASP A 271 7.36 8.66 -17.84
CA ASP A 271 7.40 8.20 -19.22
C ASP A 271 7.06 6.70 -19.35
N LEU A 272 6.87 6.23 -20.58
CA LEU A 272 6.53 4.83 -20.89
C LEU A 272 7.69 3.83 -20.71
N THR A 273 8.83 4.28 -20.16
CA THR A 273 10.03 3.45 -19.93
C THR A 273 9.88 2.51 -18.73
N ASN A 274 8.86 2.74 -17.90
CA ASN A 274 8.52 1.90 -16.75
C ASN A 274 8.42 0.41 -17.09
N GLN A 275 8.69 -0.41 -16.08
CA GLN A 275 8.66 -1.86 -16.22
C GLN A 275 7.24 -2.32 -16.57
N ARG A 276 7.14 -3.23 -17.53
CA ARG A 276 5.87 -3.83 -17.94
C ARG A 276 5.41 -4.84 -16.87
N CYS A 277 4.22 -4.63 -16.31
CA CYS A 277 3.52 -5.61 -15.48
C CYS A 277 2.83 -6.67 -16.35
N ALA A 278 2.07 -6.27 -17.37
CA ALA A 278 1.26 -7.18 -18.17
C ALA A 278 1.01 -6.68 -19.61
N ILE A 279 0.53 -7.58 -20.47
CA ILE A 279 -0.07 -7.26 -21.78
C ILE A 279 -1.51 -7.76 -21.77
N ILE A 280 -2.45 -6.87 -22.06
CA ILE A 280 -3.86 -7.19 -22.16
C ILE A 280 -4.10 -8.03 -23.41
N SER A 281 -4.62 -9.23 -23.19
CA SER A 281 -5.00 -10.16 -24.25
C SER A 281 -6.46 -10.48 -24.09
N VAL A 282 -7.26 -9.98 -25.01
CA VAL A 282 -8.72 -10.02 -24.93
C VAL A 282 -9.18 -11.41 -25.36
N SER A 283 -9.88 -12.13 -24.48
CA SER A 283 -10.52 -13.41 -24.77
C SER A 283 -12.03 -13.21 -25.00
N GLU A 284 -12.66 -14.02 -25.86
CA GLU A 284 -14.10 -13.90 -26.16
C GLU A 284 -14.95 -13.95 -24.87
N GLY A 285 -15.59 -12.82 -24.53
CA GLY A 285 -16.51 -12.71 -23.39
C GLY A 285 -15.87 -12.31 -22.05
N GLU A 286 -14.57 -12.00 -22.00
CA GLU A 286 -13.91 -11.47 -20.80
C GLU A 286 -13.86 -9.94 -20.85
N GLN A 287 -14.24 -9.29 -19.74
CA GLN A 287 -14.27 -7.82 -19.63
C GLN A 287 -13.39 -7.29 -18.50
N LYS A 288 -13.10 -8.10 -17.47
CA LYS A 288 -12.27 -7.73 -16.34
C LYS A 288 -10.98 -8.55 -16.36
N TYR A 289 -9.84 -7.86 -16.37
CA TYR A 289 -8.52 -8.43 -16.52
C TYR A 289 -7.69 -8.18 -15.28
N ASN A 290 -7.44 -9.22 -14.50
CA ASN A 290 -6.69 -9.15 -13.24
C ASN A 290 -5.24 -9.63 -13.44
N TYR A 291 -4.26 -8.80 -13.10
CA TYR A 291 -2.84 -9.11 -13.23
C TYR A 291 -2.14 -9.01 -11.88
N GLN A 292 -1.34 -10.02 -11.52
CA GLN A 292 -0.43 -9.95 -10.36
C GLN A 292 0.94 -9.49 -10.83
N CYS A 293 1.29 -8.24 -10.54
CA CYS A 293 2.50 -7.62 -11.06
C CYS A 293 3.79 -8.11 -10.36
N GLY A 294 3.69 -8.99 -9.36
CA GLY A 294 4.78 -9.24 -8.42
C GLY A 294 4.94 -8.03 -7.48
N ILE A 295 6.09 -7.85 -6.83
CA ILE A 295 6.35 -6.63 -6.05
C ILE A 295 7.02 -5.62 -6.99
N MET A 296 6.25 -4.66 -7.49
CA MET A 296 6.76 -3.55 -8.29
C MET A 296 6.67 -2.25 -7.50
N GLU A 297 7.77 -1.51 -7.42
CA GLU A 297 7.72 -0.14 -6.91
C GLU A 297 7.18 0.79 -7.99
N GLY A 298 6.15 1.56 -7.66
CA GLY A 298 5.56 2.45 -8.62
C GLY A 298 4.81 3.61 -7.99
N ARG A 299 5.01 4.78 -8.59
CA ARG A 299 4.13 5.95 -8.44
C ARG A 299 3.19 6.08 -9.65
N PHE A 300 3.68 5.69 -10.83
CA PHE A 300 2.94 5.78 -12.07
C PHE A 300 2.47 4.41 -12.55
N VAL A 301 1.20 4.33 -12.93
CA VAL A 301 0.62 3.17 -13.63
C VAL A 301 0.15 3.63 -15.00
N HIS A 302 0.71 3.04 -16.06
CA HIS A 302 0.34 3.33 -17.44
C HIS A 302 -0.44 2.17 -18.05
N VAL A 303 -1.50 2.50 -18.78
CA VAL A 303 -2.13 1.62 -19.76
C VAL A 303 -1.81 2.19 -21.14
N TYR A 304 -0.96 1.51 -21.88
CA TYR A 304 -0.39 1.97 -23.15
C TYR A 304 -0.78 1.04 -24.29
N LEU A 305 -1.40 1.56 -25.35
CA LEU A 305 -1.78 0.75 -26.51
C LEU A 305 -0.88 1.06 -27.71
N PRO A 306 0.12 0.22 -28.02
CA PRO A 306 0.99 0.44 -29.16
C PRO A 306 0.27 0.24 -30.50
N GLY A 307 0.59 1.08 -31.48
CA GLY A 307 0.08 0.97 -32.85
C GLY A 307 -0.30 2.30 -33.48
N LEU A 308 -0.62 2.26 -34.78
CA LEU A 308 -1.10 3.42 -35.52
C LEU A 308 -2.63 3.50 -35.46
N GLN A 309 -3.16 4.71 -35.36
CA GLN A 309 -4.59 5.00 -35.35
C GLN A 309 -5.39 4.06 -34.43
N LYS A 310 -5.04 4.08 -33.16
CA LYS A 310 -5.70 3.34 -32.09
C LYS A 310 -6.53 4.28 -31.22
N THR A 311 -7.60 3.73 -30.66
CA THR A 311 -8.40 4.34 -29.59
C THR A 311 -8.17 3.50 -28.35
N LEU A 312 -7.87 4.15 -27.23
CA LEU A 312 -7.74 3.49 -25.92
C LEU A 312 -8.97 3.80 -25.09
N THR A 313 -9.70 2.78 -24.66
CA THR A 313 -10.88 2.93 -23.79
C THR A 313 -10.75 1.99 -22.59
N VAL A 314 -10.79 2.54 -21.39
CA VAL A 314 -10.67 1.80 -20.13
C VAL A 314 -11.78 2.27 -19.19
N CYS A 315 -12.54 1.33 -18.64
CA CYS A 315 -13.72 1.65 -17.84
C CYS A 315 -13.45 1.60 -16.33
N GLU A 316 -12.47 0.81 -15.89
CA GLU A 316 -12.02 0.84 -14.49
C GLU A 316 -10.57 0.35 -14.44
N VAL A 317 -9.74 0.97 -13.62
CA VAL A 317 -8.39 0.56 -13.29
C VAL A 317 -8.28 0.52 -11.76
N GLU A 318 -8.11 -0.68 -11.23
CA GLU A 318 -7.90 -0.91 -9.81
C GLU A 318 -6.43 -1.21 -9.57
N VAL A 319 -5.81 -0.57 -8.58
CA VAL A 319 -4.39 -0.76 -8.23
C VAL A 319 -4.30 -1.23 -6.79
N TYR A 320 -3.64 -2.37 -6.57
CA TYR A 320 -3.51 -3.01 -5.26
C TYR A 320 -2.05 -3.08 -4.85
N GLY A 321 -1.76 -2.77 -3.59
CA GLY A 321 -0.40 -2.77 -3.08
C GLY A 321 -0.29 -2.33 -1.62
N THR A 322 0.90 -1.87 -1.26
CA THR A 322 1.18 -1.26 0.05
C THR A 322 1.90 0.07 -0.17
N LEU A 323 1.55 1.09 0.62
CA LEU A 323 2.24 2.37 0.61
C LEU A 323 3.67 2.17 1.12
N LEU A 324 4.66 2.77 0.46
CA LEU A 324 6.02 2.85 1.00
C LEU A 324 6.11 4.07 1.92
N GLU A 325 6.68 3.87 3.10
CA GLU A 325 6.90 4.96 4.05
C GLU A 325 8.09 5.83 3.65
N ASN A 326 7.94 7.14 3.86
CA ASN A 326 9.04 8.09 3.81
C ASN A 326 9.94 7.93 5.05
N VAL A 327 11.12 7.32 4.89
CA VAL A 327 12.07 7.12 6.00
C VAL A 327 12.77 8.41 6.42
N ALA A 328 12.73 9.46 5.60
CA ALA A 328 13.33 10.77 5.93
C ALA A 328 12.64 11.45 7.13
N LEU A 329 11.36 11.14 7.38
CA LEU A 329 10.58 11.68 8.52
C LEU A 329 11.21 11.39 9.89
N ARG A 330 12.06 10.36 9.97
CA ARG A 330 12.73 9.94 11.20
C ARG A 330 14.14 10.52 11.32
N GLY A 331 14.63 11.14 10.25
CA GLY A 331 15.99 11.63 10.09
C GLY A 331 16.21 13.03 10.67
N LEU A 332 17.38 13.57 10.38
CA LEU A 332 17.76 14.95 10.65
C LEU A 332 18.14 15.63 9.34
N ALA A 333 17.73 16.87 9.12
CA ALA A 333 18.08 17.62 7.93
C ALA A 333 19.06 18.75 8.26
N PHE A 334 20.01 18.96 7.36
CA PHE A 334 21.05 19.98 7.41
C PHE A 334 21.12 20.70 6.06
N HIS A 335 21.54 21.95 6.05
CA HIS A 335 21.68 22.73 4.82
C HIS A 335 22.93 23.60 4.82
N SER A 336 23.36 24.05 3.64
CA SER A 336 24.63 24.77 3.46
C SER A 336 24.60 26.26 3.83
N SER A 337 23.45 26.89 4.07
CA SER A 337 23.34 28.33 4.30
C SER A 337 22.32 28.71 5.37
N SER A 338 22.70 29.53 6.35
CA SER A 338 21.95 29.83 7.57
C SER A 338 21.42 31.27 7.68
N SER A 339 21.11 31.98 6.59
CA SER A 339 20.95 33.46 6.65
C SER A 339 19.56 34.04 6.38
N LEU A 340 18.49 33.28 6.49
CA LEU A 340 17.13 33.82 6.65
C LEU A 340 16.61 33.31 7.99
N GLU A 341 16.16 34.22 8.87
CA GLU A 341 15.72 33.95 10.25
C GLU A 341 14.58 32.90 10.36
N ASN A 342 14.06 32.36 9.24
CA ASN A 342 12.97 31.39 9.16
C ASN A 342 13.25 30.11 8.33
N SER A 343 14.48 29.90 7.82
CA SER A 343 14.84 28.71 7.03
C SER A 343 15.40 27.60 7.93
N VAL A 344 14.51 26.71 8.40
CA VAL A 344 14.86 25.56 9.23
C VAL A 344 14.98 24.33 8.33
N ALA A 345 16.15 23.67 8.33
CA ALA A 345 16.41 22.50 7.46
C ALA A 345 15.44 21.33 7.72
N SER A 346 14.95 21.15 8.95
CA SER A 346 13.97 20.09 9.28
C SER A 346 12.64 20.20 8.53
N LYS A 347 12.31 21.37 7.96
CA LYS A 347 11.09 21.57 7.15
C LYS A 347 11.08 20.77 5.86
N VAL A 348 12.24 20.32 5.38
CA VAL A 348 12.30 19.48 4.17
C VAL A 348 12.08 18.00 4.45
N ILE A 349 11.82 17.60 5.69
CA ILE A 349 11.54 16.23 6.07
C ILE A 349 10.33 16.17 7.01
N ASP A 350 9.44 17.15 6.92
CA ASP A 350 8.32 17.32 7.85
C ASP A 350 7.04 16.60 7.38
N GLY A 351 7.10 15.97 6.19
CA GLY A 351 6.01 15.26 5.56
C GLY A 351 4.99 16.16 4.87
N ASN A 352 5.27 17.45 4.71
CA ASN A 352 4.38 18.42 4.11
C ASN A 352 4.99 19.06 2.86
N ARG A 353 4.57 18.55 1.69
CA ARG A 353 4.97 19.06 0.36
C ARG A 353 4.55 20.51 0.08
N SER A 354 3.70 21.11 0.93
CA SER A 354 3.20 22.48 0.81
C SER A 354 3.69 23.40 1.95
N SER A 355 4.72 22.98 2.70
CA SER A 355 5.29 23.74 3.82
C SER A 355 6.08 25.00 3.37
N THR A 356 6.68 25.71 4.33
CA THR A 356 7.61 26.82 4.02
C THR A 356 8.92 26.25 3.47
N CYS A 357 9.05 26.31 2.15
CA CYS A 357 10.21 25.80 1.43
C CYS A 357 11.50 26.52 1.83
N ILE A 358 12.60 25.77 1.96
CA ILE A 358 13.89 26.36 2.29
C ILE A 358 14.47 27.06 1.06
N VAL A 359 14.93 28.29 1.25
CA VAL A 359 15.63 29.06 0.23
C VAL A 359 17.09 29.11 0.64
N ALA A 360 17.97 28.44 -0.11
CA ALA A 360 19.40 28.60 0.11
C ALA A 360 19.87 29.89 -0.59
N ASN A 361 20.87 30.57 -0.02
CA ASN A 361 21.40 31.81 -0.59
C ASN A 361 21.90 31.63 -2.04
N GLU A 362 22.06 32.75 -2.75
CA GLU A 362 22.67 32.87 -4.09
C GLU A 362 24.19 32.55 -4.10
N GLN A 363 24.60 31.45 -3.48
CA GLN A 363 25.94 30.89 -3.61
C GLN A 363 25.89 29.72 -4.61
N PRO A 364 26.93 29.49 -5.43
CA PRO A 364 27.00 28.31 -6.29
C PRO A 364 27.15 27.03 -5.45
N GLY A 365 26.41 25.97 -5.79
CA GLY A 365 26.54 24.67 -5.11
C GLY A 365 25.84 24.52 -3.75
N PRO A 366 24.68 25.12 -3.49
CA PRO A 366 23.99 24.93 -2.22
C PRO A 366 23.48 23.49 -2.11
N TRP A 367 23.48 22.96 -0.89
CA TRP A 367 23.09 21.59 -0.62
C TRP A 367 22.20 21.45 0.61
N VAL A 368 21.42 20.38 0.58
CA VAL A 368 20.56 19.92 1.68
C VAL A 368 20.89 18.46 1.90
N THR A 369 21.19 18.08 3.14
CA THR A 369 21.52 16.70 3.51
C THR A 369 20.55 16.21 4.56
N VAL A 370 19.92 15.07 4.29
CA VAL A 370 19.11 14.30 5.23
C VAL A 370 19.96 13.16 5.78
N ASP A 371 20.20 13.15 7.09
CA ASP A 371 20.75 12.03 7.84
C ASP A 371 19.62 11.09 8.26
N LEU A 372 19.56 9.90 7.67
CA LEU A 372 18.57 8.87 7.97
C LEU A 372 18.81 8.16 9.32
N LEU A 373 19.82 8.58 10.09
CA LEU A 373 20.32 8.03 11.35
C LEU A 373 20.97 6.64 11.22
N VAL A 374 20.46 5.80 10.32
CA VAL A 374 21.00 4.47 9.98
C VAL A 374 21.05 4.28 8.46
N PRO A 375 21.90 3.37 7.93
CA PRO A 375 21.94 3.11 6.49
C PRO A 375 20.69 2.37 5.98
N TYR A 376 20.08 2.89 4.92
CA TYR A 376 18.96 2.29 4.19
C TYR A 376 19.36 1.90 2.77
N SER A 377 18.69 0.88 2.21
CA SER A 377 18.74 0.57 0.78
C SER A 377 17.77 1.48 0.04
N VAL A 378 18.20 2.69 -0.30
CA VAL A 378 17.36 3.75 -0.88
C VAL A 378 16.98 3.39 -2.31
N THR A 379 15.69 3.10 -2.53
CA THR A 379 15.16 2.74 -3.85
C THR A 379 14.65 3.95 -4.60
N ALA A 380 14.09 4.94 -3.91
CA ALA A 380 13.61 6.15 -4.53
C ALA A 380 13.78 7.37 -3.62
N VAL A 381 13.92 8.53 -4.26
CA VAL A 381 13.88 9.84 -3.59
C VAL A 381 12.86 10.72 -4.31
N GLN A 382 11.99 11.37 -3.55
CA GLN A 382 11.01 12.31 -4.09
C GLN A 382 11.28 13.71 -3.55
N LEU A 383 11.35 14.69 -4.45
CA LEU A 383 11.64 16.09 -4.14
C LEU A 383 10.43 16.95 -4.48
N ALA A 384 9.95 17.73 -3.52
CA ALA A 384 8.91 18.72 -3.72
C ALA A 384 9.49 20.14 -3.70
N TYR A 385 9.09 20.96 -4.65
CA TYR A 385 9.47 22.36 -4.83
C TYR A 385 8.24 23.26 -4.88
N SER A 386 8.42 24.54 -4.58
CA SER A 386 7.30 25.49 -4.43
C SER A 386 6.55 25.78 -5.73
N ALA A 387 7.16 25.52 -6.89
CA ALA A 387 6.59 25.78 -8.20
C ALA A 387 7.25 24.91 -9.28
N ASP A 388 6.52 24.71 -10.39
CA ASP A 388 7.04 24.18 -11.63
C ASP A 388 8.06 25.16 -12.24
N CYS A 389 9.30 24.75 -12.40
CA CYS A 389 10.36 25.52 -13.10
C CYS A 389 11.52 24.59 -13.45
N CYS A 390 12.46 25.05 -14.29
CA CYS A 390 13.56 24.28 -14.87
C CYS A 390 14.77 24.15 -13.92
N TYR A 391 14.75 23.19 -13.00
CA TYR A 391 15.80 23.01 -11.98
C TYR A 391 16.85 21.97 -12.35
N SER A 392 18.12 22.25 -12.03
CA SER A 392 19.21 21.26 -12.10
C SER A 392 19.69 20.88 -10.71
N TYR A 393 19.83 19.57 -10.48
CA TYR A 393 20.29 19.01 -9.20
C TYR A 393 20.97 17.65 -9.40
N ASP A 394 21.80 17.31 -8.43
CA ASP A 394 22.44 16.01 -8.26
C ASP A 394 22.03 15.47 -6.88
N VAL A 395 21.32 14.34 -6.88
CA VAL A 395 20.92 13.65 -5.64
C VAL A 395 21.87 12.49 -5.40
N ARG A 396 22.47 12.47 -4.22
CA ARG A 396 23.42 11.44 -3.80
C ARG A 396 22.95 10.75 -2.55
N VAL A 397 23.25 9.45 -2.48
CA VAL A 397 23.17 8.66 -1.24
C VAL A 397 24.60 8.35 -0.81
N ASP A 398 25.00 8.91 0.34
CA ASP A 398 26.36 9.11 0.87
C ASP A 398 27.30 9.81 -0.12
N ASN A 399 27.76 9.09 -1.15
CA ASN A 399 28.63 9.58 -2.22
C ASN A 399 28.29 9.00 -3.61
N THR A 400 27.25 8.18 -3.70
CA THR A 400 26.82 7.57 -4.97
C THR A 400 25.65 8.39 -5.51
N SER A 401 25.78 8.92 -6.72
CA SER A 401 24.68 9.66 -7.36
C SER A 401 23.57 8.68 -7.75
N CYS A 402 22.32 8.99 -7.38
CA CYS A 402 21.14 8.29 -7.87
C CYS A 402 20.93 8.62 -9.35
N GLU A 403 20.77 9.91 -9.64
CA GLU A 403 20.59 10.45 -10.98
C GLU A 403 20.98 11.93 -11.00
N VAL A 404 21.58 12.37 -12.11
CA VAL A 404 21.90 13.78 -12.36
C VAL A 404 20.90 14.31 -13.38
N ILE A 405 20.03 15.24 -12.96
CA ILE A 405 19.02 15.83 -13.84
C ILE A 405 19.48 17.22 -14.27
N SER A 406 19.64 17.38 -15.59
CA SER A 406 20.09 18.64 -16.21
C SER A 406 19.02 19.74 -16.19
N SER A 407 17.74 19.37 -16.19
CA SER A 407 16.60 20.26 -15.97
C SER A 407 15.29 19.48 -15.81
N SER A 408 14.56 19.64 -14.71
CA SER A 408 13.14 19.21 -14.57
C SER A 408 12.25 20.43 -14.57
N SER A 409 11.04 20.40 -15.16
CA SER A 409 10.07 21.52 -15.14
C SER A 409 8.97 21.36 -14.07
N TYR A 410 9.06 20.33 -13.21
CA TYR A 410 7.97 19.95 -12.31
C TYR A 410 8.29 20.26 -10.85
N SER A 411 7.25 20.67 -10.12
CA SER A 411 7.25 20.90 -8.67
C SER A 411 7.41 19.62 -7.86
N LEU A 412 7.08 18.44 -8.39
CA LEU A 412 7.22 17.17 -7.69
C LEU A 412 7.97 16.15 -8.55
N VAL A 413 9.20 15.85 -8.18
CA VAL A 413 10.10 14.97 -8.94
C VAL A 413 10.35 13.67 -8.18
N THR A 414 10.26 12.54 -8.85
CA THR A 414 10.61 11.22 -8.30
C THR A 414 11.85 10.70 -9.03
N LEU A 415 12.83 10.25 -8.25
CA LEU A 415 14.12 9.74 -8.71
C LEU A 415 14.22 8.26 -8.36
N ASP A 416 14.69 7.46 -9.32
CA ASP A 416 15.01 6.06 -9.09
C ASP A 416 16.47 5.95 -8.63
N CYS A 417 16.68 5.52 -7.40
CA CYS A 417 18.00 5.32 -6.81
C CYS A 417 18.47 3.86 -6.91
N GLY A 418 17.67 2.94 -7.46
CA GLY A 418 18.06 1.56 -7.73
C GLY A 418 18.47 0.73 -6.51
N GLY A 419 18.22 1.19 -5.29
CA GLY A 419 18.59 0.50 -4.06
C GLY A 419 19.99 0.82 -3.54
N ILE A 420 20.54 2.01 -3.80
CA ILE A 420 21.83 2.43 -3.23
C ILE A 420 21.76 2.39 -1.70
N VAL A 421 22.71 1.70 -1.07
CA VAL A 421 22.80 1.61 0.39
C VAL A 421 23.59 2.80 0.94
N GLY A 422 22.98 3.59 1.82
CA GLY A 422 23.67 4.66 2.53
C GLY A 422 22.82 5.34 3.60
N ARG A 423 23.45 6.23 4.38
CA ARG A 423 22.83 6.91 5.54
C ARG A 423 22.44 8.35 5.23
N TYR A 424 23.22 9.04 4.41
CA TYR A 424 23.02 10.45 4.08
C TYR A 424 22.40 10.57 2.69
N VAL A 425 21.31 11.32 2.55
CA VAL A 425 20.76 11.70 1.24
C VAL A 425 21.02 13.18 1.04
N THR A 426 21.87 13.51 0.08
CA THR A 426 22.29 14.89 -0.20
C THR A 426 21.74 15.35 -1.55
N VAL A 427 20.97 16.44 -1.54
CA VAL A 427 20.50 17.15 -2.73
C VAL A 427 21.44 18.33 -2.96
N ILE A 428 22.09 18.38 -4.12
CA ILE A 428 23.05 19.43 -4.49
C ILE A 428 22.52 20.17 -5.71
N HIS A 429 22.42 21.50 -5.65
CA HIS A 429 22.03 22.31 -6.81
C HIS A 429 23.26 22.88 -7.53
N HIS A 430 23.29 22.81 -8.86
CA HIS A 430 24.40 23.33 -9.66
C HIS A 430 24.36 24.87 -9.90
N GLY A 431 23.31 25.56 -9.44
CA GLY A 431 23.09 27.00 -9.62
C GLY A 431 22.39 27.62 -8.39
N VAL A 432 21.61 28.70 -8.60
CA VAL A 432 20.77 29.29 -7.54
C VAL A 432 19.77 28.24 -7.03
N ALA A 433 19.74 28.00 -5.71
CA ALA A 433 18.85 27.02 -5.13
C ALA A 433 17.39 27.40 -5.35
N PRO A 434 16.56 26.51 -5.91
CA PRO A 434 15.12 26.67 -5.84
C PRO A 434 14.61 26.43 -4.41
N PRO A 435 13.43 26.96 -4.05
CA PRO A 435 12.82 26.66 -2.78
C PRO A 435 12.43 25.18 -2.70
N LEU A 436 13.18 24.39 -1.92
CA LEU A 436 12.93 22.97 -1.69
C LEU A 436 11.97 22.83 -0.50
N CYS A 437 10.84 22.19 -0.71
CA CYS A 437 9.77 22.08 0.28
C CYS A 437 9.81 20.75 1.03
N GLU A 438 10.14 19.64 0.34
CA GLU A 438 10.18 18.32 0.97
C GLU A 438 11.18 17.40 0.23
N VAL A 439 11.84 16.53 1.00
CA VAL A 439 12.73 15.45 0.59
C VAL A 439 12.21 14.16 1.22
N GLU A 440 11.62 13.33 0.39
CA GLU A 440 11.11 12.02 0.81
C GLU A 440 12.05 10.92 0.34
N VAL A 441 12.35 9.98 1.21
CA VAL A 441 13.28 8.88 0.94
C VAL A 441 12.56 7.56 1.17
N TYR A 442 12.66 6.65 0.20
CA TYR A 442 11.94 5.37 0.22
C TYR A 442 12.91 4.19 0.10
N SER A 443 12.59 3.07 0.76
CA SER A 443 13.47 1.89 0.84
C SER A 443 12.70 0.55 0.84
N THR A 444 13.31 -0.49 0.25
CA THR A 444 12.72 -1.84 0.15
C THR A 444 13.19 -2.86 1.18
N LEU A 445 14.35 -2.65 1.80
CA LEU A 445 15.01 -3.62 2.66
C LEU A 445 15.21 -3.06 4.08
N GLU A 446 14.59 -3.72 5.07
CA GLU A 446 15.19 -3.79 6.40
C GLU A 446 16.55 -4.46 6.24
N ASN A 447 17.63 -3.75 6.54
CA ASN A 447 18.97 -4.17 6.19
C ASN A 447 19.37 -5.36 7.10
N LEU A 448 19.45 -6.58 6.55
CA LEU A 448 19.77 -7.82 7.28
C LEU A 448 21.20 -7.87 7.87
N GLN A 449 22.03 -6.85 7.61
CA GLN A 449 23.35 -6.65 8.24
C GLN A 449 23.37 -5.58 9.33
N ASN A 450 22.22 -4.98 9.67
CA ASN A 450 22.16 -3.99 10.74
C ASN A 450 22.25 -4.69 12.10
N SER A 451 23.36 -4.53 12.82
CA SER A 451 23.50 -4.97 14.21
C SER A 451 22.78 -4.07 15.22
N PHE A 452 22.13 -3.01 14.75
CA PHE A 452 21.19 -2.20 15.51
C PHE A 452 19.79 -2.69 15.20
N PRO A 453 18.98 -3.05 16.23
CA PRO A 453 17.60 -3.47 15.99
C PRO A 453 16.87 -2.33 15.28
N GLN A 454 16.58 -2.53 14.00
CA GLN A 454 15.58 -1.74 13.30
C GLN A 454 14.28 -1.98 14.07
N LEU A 455 13.76 -0.95 14.73
CA LEU A 455 12.40 -0.97 15.22
C LEU A 455 11.51 -0.62 14.01
N PRO A 456 10.62 -1.53 13.57
CA PRO A 456 9.53 -1.23 12.65
C PRO A 456 8.79 0.06 13.01
N PRO A 457 8.05 0.64 12.04
CA PRO A 457 7.22 1.83 12.27
C PRO A 457 6.42 1.72 13.58
N PRO A 458 6.24 2.83 14.33
CA PRO A 458 5.46 2.83 15.57
C PRO A 458 4.03 2.28 15.39
N HIS A 459 3.51 2.33 14.16
CA HIS A 459 2.18 1.86 13.80
C HIS A 459 2.04 0.33 13.70
N ASP A 460 3.12 -0.42 13.42
CA ASP A 460 3.01 -1.87 13.18
C ASP A 460 3.14 -2.71 14.48
N TYR A 461 3.41 -2.06 15.61
CA TYR A 461 3.63 -2.78 16.87
C TYR A 461 2.39 -3.01 17.72
N CYS A 462 1.32 -2.22 17.59
CA CYS A 462 0.26 -2.24 18.60
C CYS A 462 -1.13 -1.80 18.08
N TYR A 463 -1.76 -2.62 17.23
CA TYR A 463 -3.22 -2.56 17.00
C TYR A 463 -4.04 -3.31 18.07
N ASP A 464 -3.37 -4.00 19.00
CA ASP A 464 -4.00 -4.83 20.02
C ASP A 464 -3.98 -4.15 21.40
N VAL A 465 -5.10 -4.25 22.13
CA VAL A 465 -5.38 -3.68 23.48
C VAL A 465 -4.40 -4.21 24.56
N SER A 466 -3.42 -5.02 24.17
CA SER A 466 -2.44 -5.70 25.00
C SER A 466 -1.11 -4.92 25.15
N CYS A 467 -0.81 -3.93 24.30
CA CYS A 467 0.37 -3.06 24.45
C CYS A 467 0.12 -1.89 25.40
N GLY A 468 0.88 -1.79 26.49
CA GLY A 468 0.95 -0.58 27.31
C GLY A 468 2.31 0.10 27.17
N ARG A 469 2.34 1.43 27.05
CA ARG A 469 3.59 2.20 27.17
C ARG A 469 4.06 2.16 28.62
N ASP A 470 5.35 1.94 28.82
CA ASP A 470 6.03 2.22 30.09
C ASP A 470 6.97 3.39 29.92
N TYR A 471 7.07 4.22 30.96
CA TYR A 471 7.82 5.46 30.94
C TYR A 471 9.07 5.38 31.83
N MET A 472 10.16 6.00 31.38
CA MET A 472 11.43 6.04 32.10
C MET A 472 12.00 7.46 32.07
N LEU A 473 12.23 8.03 33.25
CA LEU A 473 12.81 9.36 33.41
C LEU A 473 14.33 9.25 33.39
N ILE A 474 14.99 10.15 32.66
CA ILE A 474 16.45 10.30 32.61
C ILE A 474 16.84 11.61 33.32
N PRO A 475 17.17 11.56 34.63
CA PRO A 475 17.46 12.76 35.40
C PRO A 475 18.92 13.24 35.33
N ASP A 476 19.87 12.32 35.09
CA ASP A 476 21.30 12.58 35.36
C ASP A 476 22.09 13.15 34.16
N GLU A 477 21.49 13.22 32.97
CA GLU A 477 22.12 13.76 31.75
C GLU A 477 21.22 14.79 31.06
N PRO A 478 21.11 16.04 31.55
CA PRO A 478 20.26 17.05 30.92
C PRO A 478 20.66 17.31 29.47
N LYS A 479 19.67 17.29 28.57
CA LYS A 479 19.85 17.42 27.12
C LYS A 479 18.86 18.44 26.55
N THR A 480 19.21 19.04 25.41
CA THR A 480 18.20 19.79 24.63
C THR A 480 17.11 18.84 24.16
N TRP A 481 15.96 19.36 23.71
CA TRP A 481 14.84 18.49 23.31
C TRP A 481 15.24 17.51 22.19
N PHE A 482 15.97 17.99 21.17
CA PHE A 482 16.42 17.15 20.05
C PHE A 482 17.54 16.16 20.46
N GLU A 483 18.43 16.55 21.37
CA GLU A 483 19.42 15.63 21.96
C GLU A 483 18.74 14.54 22.80
N ALA A 484 17.68 14.88 23.53
CA ALA A 484 16.88 13.96 24.34
C ALA A 484 16.09 12.98 23.47
N GLN A 485 15.47 13.46 22.39
CA GLN A 485 14.84 12.64 21.36
C GLN A 485 15.82 11.60 20.81
N SER A 486 17.00 12.06 20.40
CA SER A 486 18.04 11.19 19.84
C SER A 486 18.44 10.11 20.84
N TYR A 487 18.65 10.48 22.11
CA TYR A 487 18.95 9.51 23.16
C TYR A 487 17.82 8.48 23.35
N CYS A 488 16.57 8.93 23.39
CA CYS A 488 15.43 8.03 23.56
C CYS A 488 15.27 7.08 22.36
N ARG A 489 15.51 7.54 21.13
CA ARG A 489 15.44 6.67 19.93
C ARG A 489 16.61 5.70 19.84
N GLU A 490 17.79 6.07 20.35
CA GLU A 490 18.96 5.19 20.39
C GLU A 490 18.82 4.07 21.43
N LYS A 491 18.22 4.37 22.59
CA LYS A 491 18.22 3.46 23.75
C LYS A 491 16.85 2.91 24.15
N HIS A 492 15.78 3.53 23.67
CA HIS A 492 14.38 3.25 24.00
C HIS A 492 13.52 3.30 22.73
N ALA A 493 12.22 3.64 22.81
CA ALA A 493 11.39 3.85 21.62
C ALA A 493 11.49 5.30 21.13
N ASP A 494 11.03 6.25 21.93
CA ASP A 494 11.12 7.70 21.64
C ASP A 494 10.91 8.50 22.96
N LEU A 495 11.00 9.83 22.89
CA LEU A 495 10.48 10.72 23.92
C LEU A 495 9.01 10.42 24.21
N ALA A 496 8.62 10.60 25.47
CA ALA A 496 7.32 10.22 25.98
C ALA A 496 6.17 10.84 25.18
N THR A 497 5.42 9.98 24.50
CA THR A 497 4.10 10.30 23.93
C THR A 497 3.01 9.98 24.95
N ILE A 498 2.09 10.93 25.15
CA ILE A 498 0.99 10.82 26.11
C ILE A 498 -0.32 10.96 25.34
N ASN A 499 -0.94 9.82 25.01
CA ASN A 499 -2.10 9.81 24.13
C ASN A 499 -3.42 10.10 24.84
N ASP A 500 -3.49 9.86 26.14
CA ASP A 500 -4.71 9.98 26.92
C ASP A 500 -4.41 10.22 28.42
N VAL A 501 -5.48 10.33 29.21
CA VAL A 501 -5.38 10.52 30.65
C VAL A 501 -4.75 9.32 31.38
N GLN A 502 -4.84 8.10 30.83
CA GLN A 502 -4.25 6.91 31.44
C GLN A 502 -2.74 6.87 31.24
N ASP A 503 -2.24 7.26 30.07
CA ASP A 503 -0.82 7.53 29.83
C ASP A 503 -0.32 8.58 30.84
N MET A 504 -1.08 9.67 31.04
CA MET A 504 -0.70 10.70 32.00
C MET A 504 -0.62 10.17 33.44
N TYR A 505 -1.54 9.30 33.88
CA TYR A 505 -1.44 8.66 35.19
C TYR A 505 -0.20 7.77 35.32
N ARG A 506 0.18 7.03 34.27
CA ARG A 506 1.41 6.23 34.24
C ARG A 506 2.66 7.10 34.33
N VAL A 507 2.67 8.24 33.64
CA VAL A 507 3.74 9.23 33.76
C VAL A 507 3.86 9.73 35.21
N MET A 508 2.74 10.08 35.85
CA MET A 508 2.71 10.55 37.24
C MET A 508 3.24 9.52 38.25
N GLU A 509 3.02 8.23 38.01
CA GLU A 509 3.55 7.15 38.85
C GLU A 509 5.09 7.07 38.77
N LYS A 510 5.68 7.37 37.61
CA LYS A 510 7.11 7.19 37.33
C LYS A 510 7.99 8.35 37.75
N ILE A 511 7.43 9.56 37.75
CA ILE A 511 8.22 10.80 37.90
C ILE A 511 8.46 11.18 39.37
N GLY A 512 7.87 10.49 40.35
CA GLY A 512 8.15 10.69 41.77
C GLY A 512 8.01 12.16 42.22
N ASN A 513 9.10 12.73 42.75
CA ASN A 513 9.19 14.14 43.16
C ASN A 513 9.72 15.09 42.06
N TYR A 514 10.07 14.57 40.88
CA TYR A 514 10.55 15.39 39.78
C TYR A 514 9.39 16.16 39.15
N SER A 515 9.63 17.44 38.87
CA SER A 515 8.59 18.37 38.46
C SER A 515 8.95 19.18 37.22
N ASP A 516 10.07 18.92 36.54
CA ASP A 516 10.46 19.60 35.29
C ASP A 516 11.18 18.63 34.35
N PHE A 517 10.55 18.18 33.26
CA PHE A 517 11.20 17.29 32.28
C PHE A 517 10.57 17.38 30.88
N TRP A 518 11.37 17.13 29.83
CA TRP A 518 10.90 17.05 28.45
C TRP A 518 9.97 15.86 28.22
N ILE A 519 8.95 16.10 27.41
CA ILE A 519 8.09 15.09 26.79
C ILE A 519 8.16 15.24 25.26
N GLY A 520 7.66 14.25 24.53
CA GLY A 520 7.80 14.19 23.07
C GLY A 520 6.94 15.16 22.27
N LEU A 521 6.28 16.14 22.90
CA LEU A 521 5.45 17.10 22.18
C LEU A 521 6.27 18.34 21.82
N TYR A 522 6.26 18.73 20.56
CA TYR A 522 6.94 19.92 20.05
C TYR A 522 6.05 20.69 19.09
N GLU A 523 6.32 21.98 18.93
CA GLU A 523 5.61 22.87 18.01
C GLU A 523 6.32 22.90 16.66
N ASP A 524 5.51 22.82 15.60
CA ASP A 524 5.88 22.77 14.19
C ASP A 524 4.85 23.56 13.36
N VAL A 525 4.96 23.54 12.03
CA VAL A 525 3.98 24.17 11.13
C VAL A 525 2.59 23.57 11.36
N ALA A 526 1.61 24.46 11.54
CA ALA A 526 0.21 24.10 11.76
C ALA A 526 -0.34 23.31 10.56
N THR A 527 -0.75 22.05 10.78
CA THR A 527 -1.25 21.15 9.74
C THR A 527 -2.67 20.68 10.07
N TRP A 528 -3.49 20.48 9.03
CA TRP A 528 -4.86 19.97 9.17
C TRP A 528 -4.86 18.48 9.49
N ARG A 529 -5.43 18.13 10.65
CA ARG A 529 -5.42 16.77 11.22
C ARG A 529 -6.80 16.35 11.67
N TRP A 530 -7.06 15.05 11.61
CA TRP A 530 -8.28 14.46 12.13
C TRP A 530 -8.14 14.15 13.63
N SER A 531 -9.17 14.51 14.40
CA SER A 531 -9.32 14.24 15.82
C SER A 531 -9.29 12.74 16.13
N LEU A 532 -9.93 11.95 15.28
CA LEU A 532 -9.93 10.49 15.34
C LEU A 532 -8.81 9.92 14.46
N SER A 533 -7.70 9.57 15.10
CA SER A 533 -6.53 8.98 14.44
C SER A 533 -6.34 7.50 14.81
N GLY A 534 -5.83 6.69 13.87
CA GLY A 534 -5.48 5.27 14.10
C GLY A 534 -6.60 4.23 13.96
N TYR A 535 -7.86 4.63 13.71
CA TYR A 535 -8.97 3.69 13.40
C TYR A 535 -9.10 3.39 11.89
N TYR A 536 -8.34 4.11 11.05
CA TYR A 536 -8.40 4.11 9.59
C TYR A 536 -6.98 4.14 8.99
N GLY A 537 -6.77 3.66 7.75
CA GLY A 537 -5.44 3.60 7.12
C GLY A 537 -4.83 4.96 6.77
N GLU A 538 -3.50 5.07 6.69
CA GLU A 538 -2.76 6.34 6.48
C GLU A 538 -3.25 7.15 5.27
N SER A 539 -3.56 6.48 4.17
CA SER A 539 -4.08 7.06 2.92
C SER A 539 -5.55 7.51 2.97
N GLU A 540 -6.30 7.19 4.02
CA GLU A 540 -7.68 7.67 4.25
C GLU A 540 -7.70 9.05 4.95
N ALA A 541 -6.56 9.53 5.42
CA ALA A 541 -6.44 10.78 6.16
C ALA A 541 -6.23 12.02 5.28
N GLU A 542 -6.01 11.86 3.96
CA GLU A 542 -5.61 12.94 3.04
C GLU A 542 -6.75 13.59 2.25
N PHE A 543 -7.93 12.98 2.19
CA PHE A 543 -9.07 13.54 1.47
C PHE A 543 -9.49 14.91 2.03
N ARG A 544 -9.64 15.91 1.16
CA ARG A 544 -10.10 17.27 1.50
C ARG A 544 -11.15 17.72 0.47
N ASN A 545 -12.29 18.23 0.94
CA ASN A 545 -13.32 18.80 0.07
C ASN A 545 -13.60 20.26 0.42
N TRP A 546 -12.54 21.08 0.44
CA TRP A 546 -12.63 22.52 0.71
C TRP A 546 -13.50 23.22 -0.33
N GLY A 547 -14.31 24.19 0.12
CA GLY A 547 -15.04 25.08 -0.77
C GLY A 547 -14.11 25.99 -1.56
N ALA A 548 -14.63 26.59 -2.63
CA ALA A 548 -13.84 27.50 -3.45
C ALA A 548 -13.27 28.68 -2.63
N GLY A 549 -11.94 28.78 -2.57
CA GLY A 549 -11.24 29.82 -1.81
C GLY A 549 -10.90 29.46 -0.36
N GLU A 550 -11.27 28.25 0.09
CA GLU A 550 -10.95 27.72 1.42
C GLU A 550 -9.81 26.66 1.32
N PRO A 551 -9.03 26.43 2.40
CA PRO A 551 -9.04 27.18 3.63
C PRO A 551 -8.40 28.56 3.44
N ASN A 552 -9.04 29.61 3.94
CA ASN A 552 -8.57 30.98 3.75
C ASN A 552 -7.67 31.50 4.89
N LEU A 553 -7.58 30.76 5.99
CA LEU A 553 -6.66 30.98 7.12
C LEU A 553 -6.66 32.43 7.62
N GLU A 554 -7.85 33.03 7.73
CA GLU A 554 -8.01 34.44 8.13
C GLU A 554 -7.50 34.73 9.56
N SER A 555 -7.27 33.70 10.39
CA SER A 555 -6.74 33.84 11.76
C SER A 555 -5.49 32.99 11.99
N ALA A 556 -4.47 33.57 12.62
CA ALA A 556 -3.16 32.93 12.78
C ALA A 556 -3.09 31.86 13.89
N THR A 557 -4.19 31.53 14.58
CA THR A 557 -4.04 30.76 15.84
C THR A 557 -4.92 29.53 16.05
N GLN A 558 -6.16 29.37 15.54
CA GLN A 558 -6.94 28.14 15.77
C GLN A 558 -8.07 27.95 14.73
N ASP A 559 -7.79 27.24 13.63
CA ASP A 559 -8.76 26.94 12.59
C ASP A 559 -9.31 25.50 12.70
N CYS A 560 -10.64 25.38 12.71
CA CYS A 560 -11.40 24.14 12.77
C CYS A 560 -12.29 24.01 11.54
N ALA A 561 -12.51 22.80 11.05
CA ALA A 561 -13.25 22.59 9.81
C ALA A 561 -14.72 22.22 10.06
N GLY A 562 -15.61 22.89 9.33
CA GLY A 562 -17.03 22.59 9.26
C GLY A 562 -17.47 22.22 7.86
N ILE A 563 -18.40 21.27 7.75
CA ILE A 563 -19.03 20.86 6.49
C ILE A 563 -20.40 21.53 6.30
N GLN A 564 -20.68 21.94 5.08
CA GLN A 564 -21.96 22.51 4.63
C GLN A 564 -22.86 21.43 4.00
N GLN A 565 -24.14 21.75 3.81
CA GLN A 565 -25.07 20.90 3.06
C GLN A 565 -24.63 20.66 1.59
N THR A 566 -23.87 21.59 0.99
CA THR A 566 -23.27 21.40 -0.34
C THR A 566 -22.16 20.34 -0.37
N GLY A 567 -21.74 19.85 0.80
CA GLY A 567 -20.62 18.94 0.98
C GLY A 567 -19.27 19.65 1.07
N GLU A 568 -19.20 20.95 0.78
CA GLU A 568 -17.97 21.74 0.83
C GLU A 568 -17.59 22.12 2.27
N TRP A 569 -16.29 22.17 2.53
CA TRP A 569 -15.72 22.45 3.84
C TRP A 569 -15.24 23.89 3.95
N ARG A 570 -15.31 24.45 5.15
CA ARG A 570 -14.76 25.77 5.49
C ARG A 570 -13.94 25.69 6.76
N ASP A 571 -12.83 26.42 6.80
CA ASP A 571 -12.13 26.70 8.03
C ASP A 571 -12.81 27.84 8.77
N LEU A 572 -12.91 27.68 10.08
CA LEU A 572 -13.69 28.52 10.97
C LEU A 572 -12.96 28.62 12.31
N GLN A 573 -13.13 29.73 12.99
CA GLN A 573 -12.65 29.87 14.38
C GLN A 573 -13.29 28.79 15.26
N CYS A 574 -12.46 28.01 15.95
CA CYS A 574 -12.87 26.85 16.73
C CYS A 574 -13.90 27.17 17.85
N ASP A 575 -13.96 28.42 18.32
CA ASP A 575 -14.88 28.88 19.37
C ASP A 575 -16.32 29.12 18.90
N LEU A 576 -16.57 29.13 17.58
CA LEU A 576 -17.91 29.31 17.05
C LEU A 576 -18.82 28.13 17.42
N LEU A 577 -20.10 28.43 17.69
CA LEU A 577 -21.08 27.40 18.05
C LEU A 577 -21.76 26.85 16.79
N ASN A 578 -21.47 25.59 16.44
CA ASN A 578 -22.09 24.90 15.30
C ASN A 578 -22.65 23.54 15.72
N PHE A 579 -23.51 22.96 14.88
CA PHE A 579 -23.86 21.54 14.99
C PHE A 579 -22.61 20.69 14.76
N PHE A 580 -22.66 19.38 14.99
CA PHE A 580 -21.47 18.55 14.83
C PHE A 580 -21.81 17.11 14.49
N LEU A 581 -20.90 16.46 13.76
CA LEU A 581 -21.02 15.07 13.35
C LEU A 581 -20.12 14.20 14.22
N CYS A 582 -20.70 13.21 14.89
CA CYS A 582 -19.95 12.18 15.61
C CYS A 582 -19.87 10.89 14.80
N PHE A 583 -18.77 10.16 15.00
CA PHE A 583 -18.62 8.78 14.58
C PHE A 583 -18.82 7.83 15.76
N ASP A 584 -19.58 6.75 15.57
CA ASP A 584 -19.73 5.68 16.55
C ASP A 584 -19.24 4.33 15.99
N GLY A 585 -18.07 3.89 16.48
CA GLY A 585 -17.41 2.62 16.17
C GLY A 585 -17.29 1.68 17.37
N ARG A 586 -18.05 1.88 18.45
CA ARG A 586 -17.96 1.02 19.65
C ARG A 586 -18.40 -0.42 19.35
N THR A 587 -17.67 -1.41 19.88
CA THR A 587 -17.90 -2.84 19.61
C THR A 587 -19.33 -3.27 19.94
N GLY A 588 -20.07 -3.75 18.93
CA GLY A 588 -21.47 -4.18 19.05
C GLY A 588 -22.49 -3.22 18.44
N ALA A 589 -22.08 -2.02 18.01
CA ALA A 589 -22.89 -1.11 17.20
C ALA A 589 -22.57 -1.26 15.71
N LEU A 590 -23.57 -1.09 14.84
CA LEU A 590 -23.33 -0.80 13.42
C LEU A 590 -22.59 0.54 13.35
N LYS A 591 -21.48 0.59 12.59
CA LYS A 591 -20.72 1.83 12.36
C LYS A 591 -21.71 2.91 11.89
N SER A 592 -21.92 3.93 12.70
CA SER A 592 -22.93 4.95 12.42
C SER A 592 -22.35 6.35 12.49
N LYS A 593 -22.89 7.23 11.65
CA LYS A 593 -22.60 8.65 11.59
C LYS A 593 -23.79 9.37 12.20
N ILE A 594 -23.55 10.29 13.12
CA ILE A 594 -24.59 10.88 13.96
C ILE A 594 -24.47 12.40 13.87
N LEU A 595 -25.50 13.07 13.37
CA LEU A 595 -25.62 14.52 13.48
C LEU A 595 -26.19 14.87 14.86
N VAL A 596 -25.52 15.78 15.56
CA VAL A 596 -26.00 16.37 16.79
C VAL A 596 -26.34 17.83 16.54
N GLU A 597 -27.63 18.15 16.60
CA GLU A 597 -28.18 19.50 16.36
C GLU A 597 -28.08 20.43 17.59
N THR A 598 -27.17 20.13 18.52
CA THR A 598 -26.87 21.02 19.65
C THR A 598 -25.64 21.85 19.31
N ALA A 599 -25.77 23.18 19.28
CA ALA A 599 -24.66 24.05 18.90
C ALA A 599 -23.58 24.08 20.00
N MET A 600 -22.35 23.68 19.67
CA MET A 600 -21.19 23.65 20.56
C MET A 600 -19.95 24.19 19.84
N ASN A 601 -18.97 24.69 20.59
CA ASN A 601 -17.63 24.96 20.03
C ASN A 601 -16.94 23.63 19.69
N TRP A 602 -15.89 23.67 18.88
CA TRP A 602 -15.27 22.45 18.36
C TRP A 602 -14.74 21.54 19.47
N SER A 603 -14.10 22.12 20.50
CA SER A 603 -13.53 21.38 21.64
C SER A 603 -14.61 20.69 22.48
N ASP A 604 -15.72 21.37 22.77
CA ASP A 604 -16.85 20.82 23.51
C ASP A 604 -17.58 19.75 22.69
N ALA A 605 -17.72 19.95 21.38
CA ALA A 605 -18.29 18.97 20.47
C ALA A 605 -17.45 17.68 20.43
N GLN A 606 -16.11 17.81 20.38
CA GLN A 606 -15.18 16.68 20.49
C GLN A 606 -15.34 15.95 21.83
N GLY A 607 -15.38 16.70 22.94
CA GLY A 607 -15.62 16.15 24.27
C GLY A 607 -16.94 15.39 24.37
N TYR A 608 -18.01 15.93 23.77
CA TYR A 608 -19.31 15.26 23.67
C TYR A 608 -19.21 13.95 22.89
N CYS A 609 -18.65 13.98 21.68
CA CYS A 609 -18.55 12.79 20.85
C CYS A 609 -17.69 11.71 21.51
N ARG A 610 -16.58 12.04 22.18
CA ARG A 610 -15.75 11.07 22.90
C ARG A 610 -16.46 10.46 24.12
N LYS A 611 -17.30 11.26 24.79
CA LYS A 611 -18.09 10.79 25.94
C LYS A 611 -19.24 9.88 25.52
N HIS A 612 -19.99 10.26 24.48
CA HIS A 612 -21.22 9.58 24.08
C HIS A 612 -21.03 8.57 22.94
N HIS A 613 -20.03 8.77 22.08
CA HIS A 613 -19.69 7.97 20.88
C HIS A 613 -18.18 7.67 20.82
N THR A 614 -17.56 7.61 19.63
CA THR A 614 -16.11 7.40 19.51
C THR A 614 -15.36 8.73 19.50
N ASP A 615 -15.65 9.61 18.54
CA ASP A 615 -15.04 10.94 18.39
C ASP A 615 -15.84 11.76 17.35
N LEU A 616 -15.43 12.99 17.06
CA LEU A 616 -15.89 13.72 15.88
C LEU A 616 -15.58 12.94 14.60
N LEU A 617 -16.48 13.07 13.63
CA LEU A 617 -16.43 12.31 12.38
C LEU A 617 -15.24 12.73 11.50
N SER A 618 -14.51 11.73 10.99
CA SER A 618 -13.55 11.90 9.90
C SER A 618 -14.19 11.58 8.55
N VAL A 619 -14.04 12.47 7.56
CA VAL A 619 -14.56 12.27 6.19
C VAL A 619 -13.40 11.86 5.27
N ARG A 620 -13.45 10.64 4.71
CA ARG A 620 -12.25 9.98 4.16
C ARG A 620 -12.21 9.84 2.64
N ASN A 621 -13.33 10.05 1.97
CA ASN A 621 -13.43 10.02 0.51
C ASN A 621 -14.70 10.76 0.06
N GLN A 622 -14.84 10.88 -1.27
CA GLN A 622 -15.97 11.58 -1.88
C GLN A 622 -17.32 10.92 -1.55
N ALA A 623 -17.39 9.58 -1.49
CA ALA A 623 -18.61 8.85 -1.19
C ALA A 623 -19.11 9.11 0.25
N GLU A 624 -18.19 9.09 1.23
CA GLU A 624 -18.51 9.42 2.62
C GLU A 624 -18.93 10.88 2.76
N ASN A 625 -18.29 11.80 2.03
CA ASN A 625 -18.66 13.21 1.99
C ASN A 625 -20.09 13.41 1.46
N GLN A 626 -20.45 12.71 0.38
CA GLN A 626 -21.80 12.72 -0.19
C GLN A 626 -22.86 12.12 0.73
N GLU A 627 -22.50 11.10 1.52
CA GLU A 627 -23.41 10.54 2.51
C GLU A 627 -23.74 11.58 3.59
N VAL A 628 -22.71 12.24 4.14
CA VAL A 628 -22.87 13.12 5.30
C VAL A 628 -23.37 14.52 4.95
N GLN A 629 -23.14 15.01 3.74
CA GLN A 629 -23.69 16.29 3.29
C GLN A 629 -25.23 16.27 3.34
N SER A 630 -25.85 15.11 3.07
CA SER A 630 -27.31 14.93 3.12
C SER A 630 -27.89 14.96 4.53
N MET A 631 -27.03 14.81 5.55
CA MET A 631 -27.42 14.88 6.95
C MET A 631 -27.48 16.34 7.45
N VAL A 632 -26.66 17.23 6.89
CA VAL A 632 -26.54 18.62 7.36
C VAL A 632 -27.76 19.45 6.89
N PRO A 633 -28.47 20.15 7.79
CA PRO A 633 -29.63 20.96 7.41
C PRO A 633 -29.26 22.15 6.50
N GLU A 634 -30.20 22.58 5.67
CA GLU A 634 -30.01 23.70 4.75
C GLU A 634 -29.63 25.00 5.49
N GLY A 635 -28.58 25.67 5.00
CA GLY A 635 -28.04 26.89 5.60
C GLY A 635 -27.34 26.68 6.96
N LYS A 636 -27.04 25.45 7.35
CA LYS A 636 -26.29 25.12 8.57
C LYS A 636 -24.89 24.57 8.26
N LEU A 637 -24.02 24.70 9.25
CA LEU A 637 -22.69 24.11 9.29
C LEU A 637 -22.64 23.07 10.41
N ALA A 638 -21.92 21.98 10.15
CA ALA A 638 -21.63 20.97 11.16
C ALA A 638 -20.11 20.78 11.31
N TRP A 639 -19.60 20.82 12.54
CA TRP A 639 -18.21 20.47 12.83
C TRP A 639 -17.92 19.04 12.43
N ILE A 640 -16.79 18.87 11.75
CA ILE A 640 -16.15 17.58 11.50
C ILE A 640 -14.85 17.52 12.30
N GLY A 641 -14.28 16.33 12.45
CA GLY A 641 -13.10 16.11 13.28
C GLY A 641 -11.81 16.74 12.75
N LEU A 642 -11.86 17.53 11.69
CA LEU A 642 -10.68 18.15 11.09
C LEU A 642 -10.36 19.49 11.79
N PHE A 643 -9.13 19.66 12.25
CA PHE A 643 -8.65 20.87 12.91
C PHE A 643 -7.19 21.12 12.59
N GLN A 644 -6.73 22.36 12.71
CA GLN A 644 -5.34 22.71 12.52
C GLN A 644 -4.57 22.58 13.84
N ASP A 645 -3.44 21.85 13.80
CA ASP A 645 -2.60 21.61 14.98
C ASP A 645 -1.15 21.93 14.65
N SER A 646 -0.54 22.86 15.40
CA SER A 646 0.90 23.15 15.35
C SER A 646 1.71 22.17 16.20
N TRP A 647 1.08 21.40 17.08
CA TRP A 647 1.79 20.50 17.98
C TRP A 647 1.88 19.08 17.41
N LYS A 648 3.10 18.53 17.41
CA LYS A 648 3.41 17.19 16.91
C LYS A 648 4.07 16.34 17.99
N TRP A 649 3.79 15.04 17.97
CA TRP A 649 4.49 14.07 18.80
C TRP A 649 5.73 13.55 18.09
N SER A 650 6.82 13.40 18.85
CA SER A 650 8.12 12.93 18.40
C SER A 650 8.05 11.55 17.75
N ASP A 651 7.19 10.67 18.26
CA ASP A 651 7.00 9.32 17.70
C ASP A 651 6.11 9.28 16.45
N GLY A 652 5.75 10.44 15.90
CA GLY A 652 4.86 10.57 14.74
C GLY A 652 3.39 10.31 15.04
N SER A 653 3.02 10.02 16.29
CA SER A 653 1.63 9.75 16.64
C SER A 653 0.75 10.99 16.56
N TYR A 654 -0.55 10.75 16.36
CA TYR A 654 -1.54 11.77 16.03
C TYR A 654 -2.51 12.09 17.17
N SER A 655 -2.10 11.92 18.44
CA SER A 655 -3.02 12.21 19.55
C SER A 655 -3.27 13.72 19.68
N SER A 656 -4.55 14.10 19.68
CA SER A 656 -5.03 15.46 19.99
C SER A 656 -5.16 15.73 21.50
N PHE A 657 -4.78 14.79 22.37
CA PHE A 657 -4.82 15.00 23.82
C PHE A 657 -3.81 16.07 24.25
N ARG A 658 -4.26 17.03 25.07
CA ARG A 658 -3.43 18.10 25.63
C ARG A 658 -3.70 18.25 27.11
N TYR A 659 -2.63 18.37 27.91
CA TYR A 659 -2.72 18.53 29.37
C TYR A 659 -2.05 19.83 29.84
N LEU A 660 -2.32 20.92 29.11
CA LEU A 660 -1.71 22.24 29.28
C LEU A 660 -2.12 22.93 30.60
N SER A 661 -1.27 23.84 31.09
CA SER A 661 -1.57 24.80 32.15
C SER A 661 -2.41 25.97 31.60
N GLN A 662 -3.21 26.64 32.45
CA GLN A 662 -4.13 27.72 32.05
C GLN A 662 -3.44 29.05 31.68
N GLU A 663 -2.14 29.19 31.95
CA GLU A 663 -1.37 30.41 31.68
C GLU A 663 -0.20 30.06 30.75
N GLN A 664 -0.39 30.25 29.44
CA GLN A 664 0.70 30.18 28.49
C GLN A 664 1.40 31.54 28.41
N PRO A 665 2.70 31.64 28.71
CA PRO A 665 3.45 32.84 28.35
C PRO A 665 3.62 32.89 26.82
N LEU A 666 3.41 34.07 26.24
CA LEU A 666 3.83 34.38 24.88
C LEU A 666 5.37 34.25 24.81
N LEU A 667 5.86 33.12 24.31
CA LEU A 667 7.28 32.92 24.04
C LEU A 667 7.63 33.51 22.66
N GLY A 668 8.82 34.10 22.55
CA GLY A 668 9.31 34.72 21.30
C GLY A 668 9.57 33.71 20.18
N GLU A 669 9.97 34.21 19.00
CA GLU A 669 10.19 33.40 17.80
C GLU A 669 11.34 32.38 17.98
N GLY A 670 11.00 31.09 17.86
CA GLY A 670 11.89 29.93 17.96
C GLY A 670 11.08 28.63 18.15
N PRO A 671 11.65 27.43 17.91
CA PRO A 671 10.92 26.18 18.10
C PRO A 671 10.58 25.98 19.58
N ASN A 672 9.30 25.77 19.84
CA ASN A 672 8.75 25.57 21.17
C ASN A 672 8.56 24.08 21.44
N CYS A 673 8.98 23.63 22.61
CA CYS A 673 8.88 22.25 23.03
C CYS A 673 8.12 22.15 24.34
N ALA A 674 7.31 21.10 24.48
CA ALA A 674 6.52 20.88 25.67
C ALA A 674 7.37 20.19 26.73
N HIS A 675 7.28 20.70 27.95
CA HIS A 675 7.81 20.05 29.14
C HIS A 675 6.72 19.93 30.19
N VAL A 676 6.84 18.94 31.05
CA VAL A 676 5.98 18.86 32.23
C VAL A 676 6.60 19.77 33.28
N TYR A 677 5.85 20.77 33.74
CA TYR A 677 6.17 21.56 34.92
C TYR A 677 5.02 21.53 35.92
N ASP A 678 5.32 21.14 37.16
CA ASP A 678 4.32 20.96 38.23
C ASP A 678 3.09 20.14 37.77
N ARG A 679 3.37 18.96 37.18
CA ARG A 679 2.38 17.99 36.69
C ARG A 679 1.46 18.47 35.56
N LYS A 680 1.70 19.67 35.02
CA LYS A 680 1.00 20.24 33.86
C LYS A 680 1.98 20.46 32.71
N TRP A 681 1.47 20.48 31.48
CA TRP A 681 2.31 20.75 30.33
C TRP A 681 2.47 22.25 30.15
N ASN A 682 3.72 22.67 30.02
CA ASN A 682 4.12 24.05 29.77
C ASN A 682 5.02 24.08 28.54
N VAL A 683 5.26 25.28 28.01
CA VAL A 683 6.04 25.50 26.80
C VAL A 683 7.37 26.15 27.15
N ARG A 684 8.44 25.73 26.49
CA ARG A 684 9.78 26.31 26.61
C ARG A 684 10.55 26.14 25.30
N SER A 685 11.53 27.00 25.03
CA SER A 685 12.45 26.84 23.90
C SER A 685 13.14 25.46 23.91
N CYS A 686 13.14 24.80 22.74
CA CYS A 686 13.70 23.45 22.55
C CYS A 686 15.21 23.37 22.82
N ASP A 687 15.93 24.50 22.79
CA ASP A 687 17.38 24.55 23.00
C ASP A 687 17.79 24.52 24.48
N THR A 688 16.82 24.61 25.39
CA THR A 688 17.10 24.54 26.83
C THR A 688 17.42 23.10 27.24
N LYS A 689 18.41 22.92 28.13
CA LYS A 689 18.75 21.59 28.64
C LYS A 689 17.84 21.24 29.82
N SER A 690 17.18 20.09 29.75
CA SER A 690 16.37 19.54 30.85
C SER A 690 16.53 18.03 30.93
N MET A 691 16.11 17.47 32.06
CA MET A 691 15.84 16.03 32.16
C MET A 691 14.69 15.67 31.21
N PHE A 692 14.58 14.41 30.84
CA PHE A 692 13.64 14.00 29.80
C PHE A 692 13.06 12.62 30.06
N LEU A 693 11.85 12.41 29.58
CA LEU A 693 11.11 11.17 29.74
C LEU A 693 11.09 10.42 28.42
N CYS A 694 11.61 9.20 28.41
CA CYS A 694 11.47 8.28 27.28
C CYS A 694 10.30 7.31 27.53
N TYR A 695 9.77 6.69 26.49
CA TYR A 695 8.88 5.55 26.63
C TYR A 695 9.42 4.29 25.95
N THR A 696 8.86 3.15 26.35
CA THR A 696 9.10 1.82 25.77
C THR A 696 7.77 1.06 25.68
N PHE A 697 7.70 0.05 24.81
CA PHE A 697 6.52 -0.81 24.72
C PHE A 697 6.66 -2.03 25.62
N LYS A 698 5.67 -2.29 26.49
CA LYS A 698 5.54 -3.59 27.17
C LYS A 698 4.75 -4.55 26.29
N LYS A 699 5.43 -5.56 25.77
CA LYS A 699 4.78 -6.67 25.05
C LYS A 699 4.08 -7.61 26.04
N LYS A 700 2.75 -7.59 26.06
CA LYS A 700 1.94 -8.50 26.89
C LYS A 700 1.47 -9.69 26.05
N THR A 701 2.12 -10.84 26.21
CA THR A 701 1.69 -12.08 25.54
C THR A 701 0.75 -12.87 26.46
N ILE A 702 -0.48 -13.12 25.99
CA ILE A 702 -1.41 -14.01 26.69
C ILE A 702 -1.20 -15.44 26.19
N VAL A 703 -0.69 -16.30 27.05
CA VAL A 703 -0.59 -17.74 26.79
C VAL A 703 -1.81 -18.43 27.40
N ARG A 704 -2.65 -19.04 26.56
CA ARG A 704 -3.76 -19.88 27.04
C ARG A 704 -3.27 -21.31 27.16
N ILE A 705 -3.34 -21.86 28.36
CA ILE A 705 -2.94 -23.23 28.67
C ILE A 705 -4.21 -24.01 29.01
N SER A 706 -4.44 -25.12 28.30
CA SER A 706 -5.45 -26.12 28.62
C SER A 706 -4.75 -27.42 28.99
N ALA A 707 -5.16 -28.06 30.08
CA ALA A 707 -4.63 -29.34 30.52
C ALA A 707 -5.78 -30.24 30.95
N ASP A 708 -5.55 -31.56 30.88
CA ASP A 708 -6.54 -32.59 31.22
C ASP A 708 -6.62 -32.86 32.74
N PHE A 709 -5.91 -32.07 33.56
CA PHE A 709 -5.88 -32.16 35.01
C PHE A 709 -6.29 -30.83 35.65
N ASP A 710 -6.67 -30.87 36.93
CA ASP A 710 -7.12 -29.70 37.67
C ASP A 710 -5.99 -28.67 37.87
N MET A 711 -6.14 -27.51 37.23
CA MET A 711 -5.20 -26.38 37.32
C MET A 711 -5.59 -25.35 38.38
N SER A 712 -6.59 -25.63 39.22
CA SER A 712 -7.00 -24.76 40.31
C SER A 712 -6.09 -24.85 41.54
N ASP A 713 -5.28 -25.90 41.66
CA ASP A 713 -4.32 -26.09 42.75
C ASP A 713 -3.18 -25.04 42.68
N PRO A 714 -3.00 -24.21 43.73
CA PRO A 714 -1.93 -23.20 43.79
C PRO A 714 -0.51 -23.77 43.61
N ALA A 715 -0.24 -25.00 44.05
CA ALA A 715 1.07 -25.63 43.91
C ALA A 715 1.37 -25.96 42.43
N VAL A 716 0.36 -26.43 41.70
CA VAL A 716 0.43 -26.69 40.26
C VAL A 716 0.64 -25.38 39.50
N GLN A 717 -0.08 -24.32 39.86
CA GLN A 717 0.07 -22.99 39.26
C GLN A 717 1.49 -22.45 39.46
N GLN A 718 2.03 -22.52 40.68
CA GLN A 718 3.39 -22.09 40.98
C GLN A 718 4.43 -22.88 40.20
N GLN A 719 4.25 -24.20 40.09
CA GLN A 719 5.18 -25.05 39.36
C GLN A 719 5.19 -24.73 37.86
N ILE A 720 4.01 -24.49 37.26
CA ILE A 720 3.88 -24.09 35.86
C ILE A 720 4.56 -22.74 35.62
N VAL A 721 4.26 -21.74 36.46
CA VAL A 721 4.88 -20.41 36.36
C VAL A 721 6.41 -20.55 36.47
N SER A 722 6.93 -21.24 37.48
CA SER A 722 8.37 -21.42 37.68
C SER A 722 9.07 -22.07 36.48
N GLN A 723 8.46 -23.09 35.86
CA GLN A 723 9.01 -23.72 34.65
C GLN A 723 9.02 -22.77 33.46
N LEU A 724 7.97 -21.96 33.30
CA LEU A 724 7.91 -20.91 32.27
C LEU A 724 9.00 -19.85 32.48
N GLU A 725 9.20 -19.40 33.72
CA GLU A 725 10.26 -18.43 34.04
C GLU A 725 11.66 -18.99 33.73
N ALA A 726 11.93 -20.24 34.13
CA ALA A 726 13.21 -20.90 33.85
C ALA A 726 13.46 -21.03 32.35
N LYS A 727 12.41 -21.39 31.59
CA LYS A 727 12.50 -21.52 30.13
C LYS A 727 12.75 -20.18 29.44
N MET A 728 12.10 -19.10 29.89
CA MET A 728 12.33 -17.75 29.37
C MET A 728 13.76 -17.28 29.64
N ARG A 729 14.29 -17.51 30.85
CA ARG A 729 15.69 -17.18 31.18
C ARG A 729 16.69 -17.95 30.33
N ASN A 730 16.44 -19.24 30.07
CA ASN A 730 17.30 -20.05 29.19
C ASN A 730 17.29 -19.60 27.73
N MET A 731 16.24 -18.89 27.29
CA MET A 731 16.14 -18.28 25.97
C MET A 731 16.76 -16.87 25.91
N GLY A 732 17.42 -16.42 26.98
CA GLY A 732 18.08 -15.12 27.05
C GLY A 732 17.16 -13.95 27.40
N ILE A 733 15.91 -14.21 27.78
CA ILE A 733 14.94 -13.17 28.16
C ILE A 733 15.04 -12.96 29.67
N THR A 734 15.51 -11.79 30.11
CA THR A 734 15.78 -11.51 31.54
C THR A 734 14.81 -10.53 32.19
N ASP A 735 14.10 -9.72 31.41
CA ASP A 735 13.14 -8.72 31.88
C ASP A 735 11.70 -9.12 31.52
N PHE A 736 11.03 -9.85 32.41
CA PHE A 736 9.66 -10.32 32.21
C PHE A 736 8.93 -10.51 33.55
N LYS A 737 7.58 -10.43 33.52
CA LYS A 737 6.71 -10.71 34.66
C LYS A 737 5.54 -11.60 34.23
N ILE A 738 5.36 -12.73 34.90
CA ILE A 738 4.26 -13.67 34.62
C ILE A 738 3.14 -13.46 35.65
N ASN A 739 1.91 -13.28 35.19
CA ASN A 739 0.71 -13.22 36.03
C ASN A 739 -0.24 -14.36 35.65
N TRP A 740 -0.66 -15.17 36.61
CA TRP A 740 -1.62 -16.25 36.41
C TRP A 740 -3.07 -15.76 36.60
N LYS A 741 -3.98 -16.12 35.68
CA LYS A 741 -5.42 -15.85 35.82
C LYS A 741 -6.24 -17.00 35.23
N MET A 742 -7.17 -17.55 36.02
CA MET A 742 -8.17 -18.52 35.54
C MET A 742 -9.27 -17.80 34.74
N SER A 743 -9.55 -18.26 33.52
CA SER A 743 -10.72 -17.83 32.74
C SER A 743 -11.99 -18.32 33.44
N GLY A 744 -12.95 -17.42 33.70
CA GLY A 744 -14.10 -17.66 34.57
C GLY A 744 -14.91 -18.91 34.24
N GLN A 745 -15.35 -19.61 35.30
CA GLN A 745 -16.35 -20.67 35.21
C GLN A 745 -17.62 -20.11 34.53
N GLN A 746 -17.93 -20.58 33.34
CA GLN A 746 -19.30 -20.52 32.83
C GLN A 746 -20.18 -21.28 33.83
N LYS A 747 -21.09 -20.59 34.52
CA LYS A 747 -22.20 -21.24 35.22
C LYS A 747 -22.95 -22.08 34.19
N GLN A 748 -22.80 -23.39 34.24
CA GLN A 748 -23.64 -24.30 33.46
C GLN A 748 -25.11 -24.06 33.82
N PRO A 749 -26.03 -24.08 32.84
CA PRO A 749 -27.46 -24.11 33.14
C PRO A 749 -27.77 -25.43 33.87
N LYS A 750 -28.43 -25.33 35.03
CA LYS A 750 -28.97 -26.48 35.76
C LYS A 750 -29.91 -27.27 34.86
N GLN A 751 -29.54 -28.48 34.46
CA GLN A 751 -30.51 -29.50 34.06
C GLN A 751 -31.21 -30.02 35.34
N PRO A 752 -32.54 -30.17 35.34
CA PRO A 752 -33.23 -30.83 36.45
C PRO A 752 -32.97 -32.35 36.42
N PRO A 753 -33.10 -33.04 37.56
CA PRO A 753 -32.78 -34.47 37.65
C PRO A 753 -33.81 -35.30 36.88
N ILE A 754 -33.32 -36.29 36.14
CA ILE A 754 -34.12 -37.43 35.72
C ILE A 754 -34.27 -38.33 36.95
N GLU A 755 -35.43 -38.31 37.59
CA GLU A 755 -35.87 -39.36 38.49
C GLU A 755 -36.35 -40.55 37.65
N LEU A 756 -35.67 -41.69 37.81
CA LEU A 756 -36.23 -43.01 37.50
C LEU A 756 -36.63 -43.64 38.83
N THR A 757 -37.93 -43.88 39.01
CA THR A 757 -38.44 -44.84 40.00
C THR A 757 -39.62 -45.61 39.40
N CYS A 758 -39.42 -46.94 39.34
CA CYS A 758 -40.30 -48.08 39.02
C CYS A 758 -41.00 -48.12 37.66
#